data_AF-A0A485KN59-F1
#
_entry.id   AF-A0A485KN59-F1
#
_cell.length_a   1.000
_cell.length_b   1.000
_cell.length_c   1.000
_cell.angle_alpha   90.00
_cell.angle_beta   90.00
_cell.angle_gamma   90.00
#
_symmetry.space_group_name_H-M   'P 1'
#
loop_
_entity.id
_entity.type
_entity.pdbx_description
1 polymer ?
#
loop_
_entity_poly.entity_id
_entity_poly.type
_entity_poly.pdbx_seq_one_letter_code
_entity_poly.pdbx_strand_id
1 'polypeptide(L)'
;MMSLTEPLPFITLTDDDCFEVSHEASEYLRSVEGEVSIVAIAGLYRTGKSYLLNQLLGRTTEHTMFGVGGTVNAMTKGIWIWGQPVDDGTKSNKTIIFMDTEGLGSAQRSQTQDTRIFALALLLSSFFIYNSRGVIDANAIEDLSLVVNLTKYIQVTAGGGGATNLADFFPAFLWVVRDFTLQLEEEGRAITSRDYLEKALKPQPGSSDDTQHKNEVRHLLSTFFPARDCITMVRPLNDESRLRDLPAQPFESLRPEFRDQLAALKTRVFSSLQPKKLMSKPLNGAMLVTLAQNYVDAFNSGASPVISSAWDRVVQAQSEELLDAAKDAFTAAFARPTTHPVKEDALRAQFDTACANAVAVLRESAVAADTVPINQPLLDDWTVTQLRAAWDHNDALAKKMLLALLQESYAPIAAQGWQPLAKDATSADVVAALHTKLASFDTLLKQFVMVYLDKTAGYPLQTSTLCTFLAEKVMDGVVNWGTLVTVLFRQQDSAMQKGIASARQKVKALEGKAAAAAEMLAQQKDTYERALAGITDRLQEEKLTLRAEMDHKDGEMKRTAMQIERIATLHTEALDRLSDDLKQAKDELRAAEARVDAARLAQDSVVQDTAKQRLDNERTKHAKEQELLEAHHKLLEKVVGLERQLGEQDAEHMTAVFKMDSACQEKVAAAQTECDDHASELKTHTIGDIRILKTQQEGQLRALQVDLNDRQAVLSALQERLEMKRRQTMAASSGGAKKGGKEDCVVM
;
A
#
# COMPACT_ATOMS: atom_id res chain seq x y z
N MET A 1 29.99 -27.62 40.16
CA MET A 1 30.75 -28.59 39.35
C MET A 1 30.46 -30.00 39.86
N MET A 2 30.01 -30.89 38.98
CA MET A 2 29.91 -32.32 39.29
C MET A 2 31.33 -32.88 39.41
N SER A 3 31.69 -33.48 40.55
CA SER A 3 32.94 -34.23 40.68
C SER A 3 32.67 -35.70 40.38
N LEU A 4 33.37 -36.28 39.40
CA LEU A 4 33.22 -37.70 39.06
C LEU A 4 33.79 -38.60 40.16
N THR A 5 32.89 -39.36 40.80
CA THR A 5 33.22 -40.40 41.79
C THR A 5 33.72 -41.68 41.12
N GLU A 6 33.32 -41.94 39.88
CA GLU A 6 33.68 -43.12 39.09
C GLU A 6 33.98 -42.75 37.62
N PRO A 7 34.70 -43.60 36.87
CA PRO A 7 34.99 -43.33 35.47
C PRO A 7 33.73 -43.54 34.62
N LEU A 8 33.49 -42.65 33.65
CA LEU A 8 32.33 -42.73 32.77
C LEU A 8 32.69 -43.31 31.40
N PRO A 9 31.84 -44.17 30.81
CA PRO A 9 31.98 -44.54 29.41
C PRO A 9 31.71 -43.30 28.55
N PHE A 10 32.65 -42.93 27.66
CA PHE A 10 32.52 -41.76 26.79
C PHE A 10 32.15 -42.15 25.37
N ILE A 11 32.90 -43.04 24.75
CA ILE A 11 32.59 -43.57 23.42
C ILE A 11 32.37 -45.07 23.55
N THR A 12 31.16 -45.53 23.28
CA THR A 12 30.75 -46.93 23.34
C THR A 12 30.49 -47.48 21.95
N LEU A 13 30.51 -48.80 21.83
CA LEU A 13 30.10 -49.51 20.62
C LEU A 13 28.69 -50.06 20.81
N THR A 14 27.81 -49.75 19.87
CA THR A 14 26.45 -50.32 19.81
C THR A 14 26.47 -51.73 19.23
N ASP A 15 25.35 -52.44 19.32
CA ASP A 15 25.20 -53.79 18.77
C ASP A 15 25.34 -53.84 17.24
N ASP A 16 25.14 -52.71 16.56
CA ASP A 16 25.29 -52.53 15.11
C ASP A 16 26.73 -52.20 14.68
N ASP A 17 27.72 -52.38 15.56
CA ASP A 17 29.14 -52.03 15.33
C ASP A 17 29.40 -50.54 15.02
N CYS A 18 28.48 -49.65 15.42
CA CYS A 18 28.63 -48.20 15.34
C CYS A 18 29.16 -47.62 16.66
N PHE A 19 29.89 -46.52 16.59
CA PHE A 19 30.31 -45.76 17.77
C PHE A 19 29.20 -44.80 18.21
N GLU A 20 29.02 -44.63 19.52
CA GLU A 20 28.09 -43.69 20.10
C GLU A 20 28.76 -42.91 21.24
N VAL A 21 28.49 -41.61 21.33
CA VAL A 21 28.93 -40.78 22.46
C VAL A 21 27.91 -40.89 23.57
N SER A 22 28.34 -41.31 24.76
CA SER A 22 27.48 -41.47 25.93
C SER A 22 26.84 -40.15 26.37
N HIS A 23 25.55 -40.19 26.66
CA HIS A 23 24.79 -39.04 27.15
C HIS A 23 25.31 -38.56 28.52
N GLU A 24 25.55 -39.47 29.46
CA GLU A 24 26.04 -39.15 30.81
C GLU A 24 27.41 -38.47 30.78
N ALA A 25 28.33 -39.00 29.95
CA ALA A 25 29.63 -38.39 29.74
C ALA A 25 29.51 -37.01 29.07
N SER A 26 28.57 -36.84 28.14
CA SER A 26 28.31 -35.58 27.45
C SER A 26 27.79 -34.50 28.41
N GLU A 27 26.86 -34.83 29.30
CA GLU A 27 26.36 -33.90 30.32
C GLU A 27 27.47 -33.46 31.28
N TYR A 28 28.27 -34.42 31.76
CA TYR A 28 29.43 -34.12 32.59
C TYR A 28 30.39 -33.16 31.88
N LEU A 29 30.80 -33.50 30.66
CA LEU A 29 31.73 -32.68 29.89
C LEU A 29 31.18 -31.29 29.58
N ARG A 30 29.89 -31.15 29.26
CA ARG A 30 29.26 -29.83 29.06
C ARG A 30 29.26 -28.97 30.33
N SER A 31 29.21 -29.59 31.51
CA SER A 31 29.33 -28.87 32.79
C SER A 31 30.75 -28.40 33.12
N VAL A 32 31.77 -28.84 32.35
CA VAL A 32 33.16 -28.43 32.53
C VAL A 32 33.40 -27.09 31.82
N GLU A 33 33.37 -26.03 32.63
CA GLU A 33 33.75 -24.68 32.21
C GLU A 33 35.28 -24.53 32.13
N GLY A 34 35.74 -23.71 31.17
CA GLY A 34 37.16 -23.39 31.02
C GLY A 34 37.93 -24.32 30.08
N GLU A 35 39.27 -24.28 30.14
CA GLU A 35 40.13 -24.99 29.20
C GLU A 35 40.29 -26.47 29.61
N VAL A 36 40.18 -27.37 28.64
CA VAL A 36 40.30 -28.81 28.87
C VAL A 36 41.61 -29.35 28.32
N SER A 37 42.35 -30.08 29.17
CA SER A 37 43.52 -30.86 28.80
C SER A 37 43.20 -32.34 28.82
N ILE A 38 43.60 -33.08 27.79
CA ILE A 38 43.17 -34.47 27.61
C ILE A 38 44.39 -35.38 27.52
N VAL A 39 44.53 -36.28 28.48
CA VAL A 39 45.58 -37.31 28.53
C VAL A 39 44.97 -38.65 28.13
N ALA A 40 45.23 -39.11 26.91
CA ALA A 40 44.79 -40.43 26.47
C ALA A 40 45.90 -41.46 26.61
N ILE A 41 45.56 -42.69 27.01
CA ILE A 41 46.45 -43.84 26.96
C ILE A 41 45.91 -44.88 25.99
N ALA A 42 46.76 -45.38 25.10
CA ALA A 42 46.43 -46.45 24.17
C ALA A 42 47.56 -47.46 24.03
N GLY A 43 47.26 -48.64 23.49
CA GLY A 43 48.24 -49.70 23.30
C GLY A 43 47.61 -51.09 23.42
N LEU A 44 48.42 -52.12 23.19
CA LEU A 44 47.99 -53.52 23.19
C LEU A 44 47.17 -53.88 24.43
N TYR A 45 46.22 -54.80 24.27
CA TYR A 45 45.45 -55.33 25.39
C TYR A 45 46.37 -55.89 26.48
N ARG A 46 45.94 -55.75 27.74
CA ARG A 46 46.61 -56.35 28.92
C ARG A 46 47.99 -55.80 29.24
N THR A 47 48.37 -54.63 28.75
CA THR A 47 49.67 -53.99 29.01
C THR A 47 49.71 -53.11 30.27
N GLY A 48 48.65 -53.08 31.08
CA GLY A 48 48.58 -52.33 32.33
C GLY A 48 48.31 -50.83 32.16
N LYS A 49 47.50 -50.46 31.15
CA LYS A 49 47.11 -49.07 30.83
C LYS A 49 46.30 -48.41 31.95
N SER A 50 45.18 -49.00 32.31
CA SER A 50 44.27 -48.52 33.37
C SER A 50 45.01 -48.38 34.71
N TYR A 51 45.94 -49.30 35.01
CA TYR A 51 46.81 -49.20 36.20
C TYR A 51 47.68 -47.93 36.16
N LEU A 52 48.35 -47.63 35.05
CA LEU A 52 49.15 -46.40 34.93
C LEU A 52 48.30 -45.14 35.07
N LEU A 53 47.11 -45.11 34.47
CA LEU A 53 46.19 -43.98 34.61
C LEU A 53 45.75 -43.77 36.06
N ASN A 54 45.41 -44.84 36.78
CA ASN A 54 45.04 -44.77 38.20
C ASN A 54 46.20 -44.19 39.04
N GLN A 55 47.45 -44.58 38.73
CA GLN A 55 48.63 -44.02 39.39
C GLN A 55 48.85 -42.53 39.06
N LEU A 56 48.62 -42.12 37.81
CA LEU A 56 48.69 -40.71 37.40
C LEU A 56 47.64 -39.85 38.12
N LEU A 57 46.43 -40.39 38.28
CA LEU A 57 45.34 -39.81 39.08
C LEU A 57 45.63 -39.76 40.58
N GLY A 58 46.69 -40.42 41.06
CA GLY A 58 47.05 -40.47 42.49
C GLY A 58 46.05 -41.26 43.34
N ARG A 59 45.32 -42.21 42.75
CA ARG A 59 44.25 -42.97 43.43
C ARG A 59 44.76 -44.35 43.85
N THR A 60 44.57 -44.68 45.13
CA THR A 60 45.08 -45.91 45.77
C THR A 60 44.00 -46.82 46.35
N THR A 61 42.72 -46.46 46.21
CA THR A 61 41.57 -47.21 46.78
C THR A 61 40.67 -47.83 45.70
N GLU A 62 40.26 -49.09 45.90
CA GLU A 62 39.54 -49.95 44.93
C GLU A 62 38.23 -49.37 44.39
N HIS A 63 37.52 -48.54 45.16
CA HIS A 63 36.22 -47.96 44.77
C HIS A 63 36.32 -46.72 43.85
N THR A 64 37.53 -46.34 43.44
CA THR A 64 37.80 -45.09 42.70
C THR A 64 38.83 -45.29 41.59
N MET A 65 38.78 -46.42 40.88
CA MET A 65 39.77 -46.78 39.86
C MET A 65 39.12 -47.20 38.53
N PHE A 66 39.77 -46.90 37.41
CA PHE A 66 39.44 -47.58 36.14
C PHE A 66 39.62 -49.08 36.37
N GLY A 67 38.64 -49.88 35.95
CA GLY A 67 38.65 -51.33 36.20
C GLY A 67 39.93 -51.98 35.67
N VAL A 68 40.68 -52.65 36.55
CA VAL A 68 41.89 -53.40 36.18
C VAL A 68 41.61 -54.90 36.31
N GLY A 69 41.35 -55.56 35.19
CA GLY A 69 41.05 -56.99 35.16
C GLY A 69 42.31 -57.84 35.09
N GLY A 70 42.33 -58.97 35.81
CA GLY A 70 43.38 -60.01 35.80
C GLY A 70 43.08 -61.23 34.89
N THR A 71 41.94 -61.27 34.18
CA THR A 71 41.47 -62.41 33.35
C THR A 71 41.60 -62.19 31.83
N VAL A 72 41.38 -63.21 31.00
CA VAL A 72 41.68 -63.18 29.54
C VAL A 72 40.80 -62.19 28.73
N ASN A 73 39.66 -61.75 29.26
CA ASN A 73 38.75 -60.82 28.57
C ASN A 73 39.17 -59.34 28.75
N ALA A 74 38.98 -58.52 27.71
CA ALA A 74 39.17 -57.07 27.80
C ALA A 74 38.11 -56.46 28.76
N MET A 75 38.57 -55.63 29.69
CA MET A 75 37.70 -55.01 30.72
C MET A 75 37.16 -53.65 30.27
N THR A 76 38.02 -52.83 29.65
CA THR A 76 37.65 -51.54 29.07
C THR A 76 37.09 -51.77 27.66
N LYS A 77 35.83 -51.38 27.43
CA LYS A 77 35.19 -51.39 26.10
C LYS A 77 35.03 -49.96 25.59
N GLY A 78 35.50 -49.66 24.39
CA GLY A 78 35.48 -48.30 23.84
C GLY A 78 36.46 -47.33 24.50
N ILE A 79 36.03 -46.09 24.74
CA ILE A 79 36.81 -45.03 25.42
C ILE A 79 36.10 -44.61 26.69
N TRP A 80 36.82 -44.59 27.80
CA TRP A 80 36.34 -44.18 29.12
C TRP A 80 37.04 -42.90 29.55
N ILE A 81 36.32 -42.01 30.21
CA ILE A 81 36.86 -40.73 30.69
C ILE A 81 36.84 -40.65 32.22
N TRP A 82 37.81 -39.93 32.75
CA TRP A 82 37.81 -39.45 34.12
C TRP A 82 38.36 -38.04 34.18
N GLY A 83 37.53 -37.07 34.54
CA GLY A 83 37.94 -35.69 34.77
C GLY A 83 38.24 -35.39 36.24
N GLN A 84 39.26 -34.57 36.47
CA GLN A 84 39.51 -33.91 37.75
C GLN A 84 39.83 -32.43 37.50
N PRO A 85 39.14 -31.48 38.16
CA PRO A 85 39.53 -30.09 38.12
C PRO A 85 40.92 -29.95 38.74
N VAL A 86 41.82 -29.21 38.08
CA VAL A 86 43.17 -28.99 38.59
C VAL A 86 43.20 -27.64 39.29
N ASP A 87 43.51 -27.67 40.58
CA ASP A 87 43.79 -26.47 41.33
C ASP A 87 45.28 -26.14 41.16
N ASP A 88 45.62 -25.48 40.06
CA ASP A 88 47.02 -25.14 39.70
C ASP A 88 47.53 -23.89 40.46
N GLY A 89 46.81 -23.42 41.49
CA GLY A 89 47.11 -22.18 42.22
C GLY A 89 47.02 -20.90 41.36
N THR A 90 46.83 -21.04 40.06
CA THR A 90 46.55 -19.99 39.08
C THR A 90 45.02 -19.86 38.92
N LYS A 91 44.52 -18.64 38.74
CA LYS A 91 43.08 -18.35 38.53
C LYS A 91 42.51 -18.91 37.20
N SER A 92 43.19 -19.87 36.55
CA SER A 92 42.69 -20.46 35.30
C SER A 92 41.85 -21.70 35.60
N ASN A 93 40.58 -21.67 35.18
CA ASN A 93 39.66 -22.80 35.26
C ASN A 93 40.10 -23.88 34.26
N LYS A 94 41.07 -24.72 34.65
CA LYS A 94 41.63 -25.80 33.82
C LYS A 94 41.21 -27.15 34.36
N THR A 95 40.70 -28.01 33.49
CA THR A 95 40.30 -29.37 33.84
C THR A 95 41.13 -30.38 33.06
N ILE A 96 41.70 -31.37 33.77
CA ILE A 96 42.39 -32.49 33.13
C ILE A 96 41.42 -33.66 33.03
N ILE A 97 41.33 -34.22 31.83
CA ILE A 97 40.51 -35.40 31.52
C ILE A 97 41.44 -36.52 31.07
N PHE A 98 41.37 -37.64 31.77
CA PHE A 98 42.08 -38.86 31.41
C PHE A 98 41.17 -39.74 30.57
N MET A 99 41.69 -40.23 29.44
CA MET A 99 41.00 -41.16 28.54
C MET A 99 41.70 -42.53 28.58
N ASP A 100 40.99 -43.55 29.07
CA ASP A 100 41.42 -44.95 28.96
C ASP A 100 40.77 -45.58 27.73
N THR A 101 41.56 -46.20 26.87
CA THR A 101 41.05 -46.88 25.67
C THR A 101 41.03 -48.38 25.86
N GLU A 102 40.11 -49.02 25.13
CA GLU A 102 40.19 -50.45 24.84
C GLU A 102 41.56 -50.82 24.25
N GLY A 103 42.02 -52.03 24.55
CA GLY A 103 43.32 -52.50 24.09
C GLY A 103 43.27 -53.10 22.70
N LEU A 104 44.22 -52.68 21.85
CA LEU A 104 44.40 -53.24 20.51
C LEU A 104 44.63 -54.75 20.56
N GLY A 105 44.00 -55.51 19.66
CA GLY A 105 44.24 -56.94 19.45
C GLY A 105 43.41 -57.86 20.36
N SER A 106 42.25 -57.41 20.83
CA SER A 106 41.37 -58.27 21.63
C SER A 106 40.75 -59.40 20.78
N ALA A 107 40.71 -60.62 21.29
CA ALA A 107 40.32 -61.81 20.51
C ALA A 107 38.84 -61.82 20.05
N GLN A 108 38.04 -60.84 20.44
CA GLN A 108 36.59 -60.79 20.24
C GLN A 108 36.16 -59.78 19.16
N ARG A 109 37.06 -58.94 18.63
CA ARG A 109 36.73 -57.77 17.80
C ARG A 109 37.53 -57.73 16.48
N SER A 110 37.04 -56.94 15.52
CA SER A 110 37.72 -56.72 14.24
C SER A 110 38.85 -55.69 14.40
N GLN A 111 39.98 -55.93 13.72
CA GLN A 111 41.16 -55.04 13.73
C GLN A 111 40.82 -53.59 13.29
N THR A 112 39.77 -53.43 12.49
CA THR A 112 39.28 -52.13 12.03
C THR A 112 38.67 -51.30 13.17
N GLN A 113 37.98 -51.92 14.13
CA GLN A 113 37.38 -51.20 15.27
C GLN A 113 38.44 -50.71 16.25
N ASP A 114 39.41 -51.57 16.58
CA ASP A 114 40.55 -51.24 17.44
C ASP A 114 41.32 -50.03 16.88
N THR A 115 41.54 -50.02 15.56
CA THR A 115 42.23 -48.92 14.87
C THR A 115 41.42 -47.61 14.94
N ARG A 116 40.09 -47.66 14.84
CA ARG A 116 39.21 -46.48 14.94
C ARG A 116 39.16 -45.91 16.37
N ILE A 117 39.08 -46.77 17.41
CA ILE A 117 39.13 -46.33 18.81
C ILE A 117 40.44 -45.60 19.09
N PHE A 118 41.55 -46.15 18.62
CA PHE A 118 42.84 -45.52 18.78
C PHE A 118 42.90 -44.16 18.05
N ALA A 119 42.42 -44.10 16.80
CA ALA A 119 42.39 -42.85 16.04
C ALA A 119 41.53 -41.77 16.74
N LEU A 120 40.37 -42.14 17.28
CA LEU A 120 39.52 -41.25 18.07
C LEU A 120 40.25 -40.73 19.32
N ALA A 121 40.87 -41.62 20.09
CA ALA A 121 41.64 -41.25 21.28
C ALA A 121 42.79 -40.29 20.94
N LEU A 122 43.48 -40.55 19.83
CA LEU A 122 44.56 -39.71 19.36
C LEU A 122 44.07 -38.30 19.00
N LEU A 123 43.00 -38.19 18.22
CA LEU A 123 42.45 -36.91 17.76
C LEU A 123 41.82 -36.08 18.87
N LEU A 124 41.23 -36.73 19.87
CA LEU A 124 40.61 -36.06 21.00
C LEU A 124 41.66 -35.61 22.02
N SER A 125 42.77 -36.35 22.17
CA SER A 125 43.80 -36.04 23.16
C SER A 125 44.63 -34.78 22.86
N SER A 126 45.14 -34.13 23.91
CA SER A 126 46.21 -33.12 23.82
C SER A 126 47.57 -33.70 24.21
N PHE A 127 47.57 -34.78 24.99
CA PHE A 127 48.74 -35.57 25.35
C PHE A 127 48.40 -37.06 25.18
N PHE A 128 49.20 -37.78 24.41
CA PHE A 128 48.93 -39.16 24.04
C PHE A 128 50.04 -40.08 24.54
N ILE A 129 49.65 -41.07 25.34
CA ILE A 129 50.54 -42.07 25.92
C ILE A 129 50.35 -43.38 25.14
N TYR A 130 51.39 -43.80 24.43
CA TYR A 130 51.40 -45.12 23.82
C TYR A 130 52.13 -46.12 24.73
N ASN A 131 51.40 -47.09 25.25
CA ASN A 131 51.87 -48.07 26.21
C ASN A 131 52.15 -49.42 25.53
N SER A 132 53.43 -49.77 25.40
CA SER A 132 53.88 -51.07 24.88
C SER A 132 54.63 -51.88 25.93
N ARG A 133 54.92 -53.15 25.64
CA ARG A 133 55.73 -54.03 26.51
C ARG A 133 57.01 -54.45 25.80
N GLY A 134 58.09 -54.64 26.57
CA GLY A 134 59.35 -55.15 26.07
C GLY A 134 60.24 -54.05 25.50
N VAL A 135 60.45 -54.06 24.19
CA VAL A 135 61.38 -53.18 23.47
C VAL A 135 60.67 -52.48 22.31
N ILE A 136 61.28 -51.44 21.75
CA ILE A 136 60.79 -50.82 20.51
C ILE A 136 61.40 -51.59 19.33
N ASP A 137 60.67 -52.58 18.83
CA ASP A 137 61.03 -53.35 17.64
C ASP A 137 60.25 -52.88 16.40
N ALA A 138 60.52 -53.52 15.24
CA ALA A 138 59.86 -53.17 13.99
C ALA A 138 58.33 -53.38 14.06
N ASN A 139 57.87 -54.41 14.76
CA ASN A 139 56.45 -54.73 14.91
C ASN A 139 55.74 -53.66 15.75
N ALA A 140 56.36 -53.20 16.85
CA ALA A 140 55.81 -52.14 17.67
C ALA A 140 55.68 -50.80 16.91
N ILE A 141 56.61 -50.54 15.98
CA ILE A 141 56.53 -49.38 15.07
C ILE A 141 55.42 -49.59 14.03
N GLU A 142 55.27 -50.79 13.48
CA GLU A 142 54.23 -51.14 12.50
C GLU A 142 52.82 -51.09 13.09
N ASP A 143 52.62 -51.58 14.31
CA ASP A 143 51.35 -51.47 15.04
C ASP A 143 50.91 -50.02 15.22
N LEU A 144 51.87 -49.14 15.53
CA LEU A 144 51.64 -47.71 15.62
C LEU A 144 51.37 -47.08 14.24
N SER A 145 51.97 -47.63 13.18
CA SER A 145 51.82 -47.17 11.80
C SER A 145 50.42 -47.37 11.23
N LEU A 146 49.76 -48.49 11.60
CA LEU A 146 48.42 -48.81 11.13
C LEU A 146 47.44 -47.68 11.51
N VAL A 147 47.59 -47.16 12.72
CA VAL A 147 46.74 -46.09 13.22
C VAL A 147 47.11 -44.75 12.60
N VAL A 148 48.40 -44.49 12.43
CA VAL A 148 48.88 -43.29 11.72
C VAL A 148 48.41 -43.27 10.26
N ASN A 149 48.32 -44.41 9.60
CA ASN A 149 47.77 -44.51 8.25
C ASN A 149 46.26 -44.20 8.23
N LEU A 150 45.51 -44.53 9.28
CA LEU A 150 44.11 -44.10 9.41
C LEU A 150 44.01 -42.56 9.52
N THR A 151 45.01 -41.93 10.14
CA THR A 151 45.09 -40.46 10.22
C THR A 151 45.50 -39.79 8.91
N LYS A 152 46.04 -40.51 7.92
CA LYS A 152 46.26 -39.96 6.56
C LYS A 152 44.96 -39.65 5.84
N TYR A 153 43.87 -40.31 6.22
CA TYR A 153 42.54 -39.99 5.71
C TYR A 153 41.97 -38.72 6.36
N ILE A 154 42.61 -38.16 7.39
CA ILE A 154 42.14 -36.93 8.02
C ILE A 154 42.55 -35.76 7.16
N GLN A 155 41.55 -35.04 6.66
CA GLN A 155 41.78 -33.85 5.84
C GLN A 155 41.77 -32.61 6.75
N VAL A 156 42.80 -31.77 6.67
CA VAL A 156 42.81 -30.51 7.43
C VAL A 156 41.81 -29.51 6.87
N THR A 157 41.68 -29.46 5.54
CA THR A 157 40.77 -28.57 4.82
C THR A 157 39.91 -29.36 3.83
N ALA A 158 38.60 -29.08 3.79
CA ALA A 158 37.64 -29.71 2.87
C ALA A 158 37.93 -29.49 1.36
N GLY A 159 38.90 -28.63 1.00
CA GLY A 159 39.25 -28.26 -0.38
C GLY A 159 40.71 -28.47 -0.80
N GLY A 160 41.51 -29.22 -0.02
CA GLY A 160 42.89 -29.60 -0.40
C GLY A 160 43.91 -28.46 -0.59
N GLY A 161 43.60 -27.22 -0.14
CA GLY A 161 44.32 -26.01 -0.55
C GLY A 161 45.02 -25.20 0.56
N GLY A 162 45.09 -25.68 1.80
CA GLY A 162 45.71 -24.92 2.91
C GLY A 162 46.97 -25.59 3.46
N ALA A 163 48.11 -24.89 3.40
CA ALA A 163 49.39 -25.29 3.99
C ALA A 163 49.41 -25.11 5.53
N THR A 164 48.45 -25.70 6.24
CA THR A 164 48.53 -25.88 7.69
C THR A 164 49.17 -27.23 7.98
N ASN A 165 50.25 -27.22 8.77
CA ASN A 165 50.97 -28.44 9.11
C ASN A 165 50.05 -29.35 9.92
N LEU A 166 49.77 -30.55 9.41
CA LEU A 166 48.94 -31.56 10.09
C LEU A 166 49.46 -31.85 11.52
N ALA A 167 50.76 -31.65 11.76
CA ALA A 167 51.42 -31.73 13.06
C ALA A 167 50.83 -30.84 14.16
N ASP A 168 50.24 -29.68 13.82
CA ASP A 168 49.71 -28.72 14.81
C ASP A 168 48.45 -29.22 15.53
N PHE A 169 47.78 -30.23 14.97
CA PHE A 169 46.54 -30.81 15.50
C PHE A 169 46.77 -32.06 16.33
N PHE A 170 47.98 -32.62 16.28
CA PHE A 170 48.33 -33.85 16.97
C PHE A 170 48.82 -33.56 18.39
N PRO A 171 48.55 -34.48 19.33
CA PRO A 171 48.95 -34.33 20.72
C PRO A 171 50.47 -34.46 20.88
N ALA A 172 50.98 -34.01 22.03
CA ALA A 172 52.31 -34.42 22.48
C ALA A 172 52.33 -35.94 22.70
N PHE A 173 53.35 -36.62 22.19
CA PHE A 173 53.44 -38.07 22.19
C PHE A 173 54.43 -38.58 23.24
N LEU A 174 54.01 -39.54 24.06
CA LEU A 174 54.86 -40.21 25.03
C LEU A 174 54.80 -41.72 24.84
N TRP A 175 55.91 -42.33 24.47
CA TRP A 175 56.03 -43.78 24.42
C TRP A 175 56.43 -44.32 25.79
N VAL A 176 55.53 -45.06 26.44
CA VAL A 176 55.81 -45.78 27.69
C VAL A 176 56.11 -47.23 27.36
N VAL A 177 57.37 -47.63 27.50
CA VAL A 177 57.84 -48.99 27.25
C VAL A 177 57.91 -49.73 28.57
N ARG A 178 56.93 -50.60 28.82
CA ARG A 178 56.80 -51.40 30.05
C ARG A 178 57.67 -52.63 30.01
N ASP A 179 58.03 -53.14 31.18
CA ASP A 179 58.82 -54.35 31.36
C ASP A 179 60.15 -54.30 30.57
N PHE A 180 60.77 -53.11 30.51
CA PHE A 180 62.00 -52.89 29.78
C PHE A 180 63.17 -53.63 30.43
N THR A 181 63.86 -54.46 29.66
CA THR A 181 64.94 -55.35 30.15
C THR A 181 66.33 -54.97 29.65
N LEU A 182 66.43 -54.05 28.68
CA LEU A 182 67.71 -53.62 28.13
C LEU A 182 68.36 -52.54 28.99
N GLN A 183 69.68 -52.42 28.92
CA GLN A 183 70.41 -51.27 29.44
C GLN A 183 70.41 -50.16 28.39
N LEU A 184 70.11 -48.93 28.82
CA LEU A 184 70.15 -47.76 27.94
C LEU A 184 71.59 -47.30 27.74
N GLU A 185 72.37 -48.12 27.04
CA GLU A 185 73.77 -47.85 26.70
C GLU A 185 74.02 -48.07 25.21
N GLU A 186 74.83 -47.21 24.61
CA GLU A 186 75.28 -47.34 23.23
C GLU A 186 76.77 -46.97 23.15
N GLU A 187 77.59 -47.82 22.53
CA GLU A 187 79.05 -47.64 22.44
C GLU A 187 79.72 -47.35 23.81
N GLY A 188 79.17 -47.93 24.89
CA GLY A 188 79.65 -47.72 26.27
C GLY A 188 79.25 -46.39 26.90
N ARG A 189 78.38 -45.60 26.27
CA ARG A 189 77.81 -44.36 26.83
C ARG A 189 76.35 -44.58 27.22
N ALA A 190 75.97 -44.10 28.40
CA ALA A 190 74.57 -44.05 28.81
C ALA A 190 73.78 -43.11 27.87
N ILE A 191 72.67 -43.60 27.34
CA ILE A 191 71.76 -42.84 26.48
C ILE A 191 70.46 -42.57 27.25
N THR A 192 69.75 -41.50 26.92
CA THR A 192 68.44 -41.28 27.53
C THR A 192 67.36 -42.14 26.86
N SER A 193 66.25 -42.38 27.55
CA SER A 193 65.09 -43.07 26.96
C SER A 193 64.53 -42.32 25.73
N ARG A 194 64.65 -40.98 25.71
CA ARG A 194 64.32 -40.16 24.55
C ARG A 194 65.26 -40.44 23.37
N ASP A 195 66.57 -40.50 23.61
CA ASP A 195 67.55 -40.83 22.56
C ASP A 195 67.31 -42.22 21.98
N TYR A 196 66.88 -43.17 22.82
CA TYR A 196 66.49 -44.51 22.38
C TYR A 196 65.32 -44.47 21.38
N LEU A 197 64.28 -43.67 21.66
CA LEU A 197 63.17 -43.47 20.72
C LEU A 197 63.61 -42.77 19.43
N GLU A 198 64.37 -41.67 19.52
CA GLU A 198 64.85 -40.95 18.34
C GLU A 198 65.68 -41.86 17.43
N LYS A 199 66.47 -42.78 17.99
CA LYS A 199 67.22 -43.78 17.21
C LYS A 199 66.31 -44.82 16.57
N ALA A 200 65.30 -45.31 17.28
CA ALA A 200 64.33 -46.26 16.72
C ALA A 200 63.54 -45.69 15.53
N LEU A 201 63.34 -44.36 15.51
CA LEU A 201 62.68 -43.62 14.44
C LEU A 201 63.63 -43.16 13.32
N LYS A 202 64.95 -43.40 13.40
CA LYS A 202 65.86 -43.06 12.30
C LYS A 202 65.61 -43.96 11.08
N PRO A 203 65.71 -43.41 9.84
CA PRO A 203 65.64 -44.22 8.63
C PRO A 203 66.69 -45.32 8.63
N GLN A 204 66.28 -46.53 8.28
CA GLN A 204 67.18 -47.66 8.12
C GLN A 204 67.84 -47.61 6.72
N PRO A 205 69.14 -47.94 6.62
CA PRO A 205 69.83 -48.00 5.33
C PRO A 205 69.36 -49.21 4.51
N GLY A 206 69.04 -49.00 3.25
CA GLY A 206 68.56 -50.03 2.33
C GLY A 206 67.50 -49.49 1.37
N SER A 207 67.44 -50.06 0.17
CA SER A 207 66.52 -49.62 -0.90
C SER A 207 65.48 -50.68 -1.28
N SER A 208 65.29 -51.71 -0.47
CA SER A 208 64.20 -52.69 -0.70
C SER A 208 62.84 -52.06 -0.40
N ASP A 209 61.79 -52.55 -1.06
CA ASP A 209 60.41 -52.05 -0.87
C ASP A 209 59.96 -52.11 0.60
N ASP A 210 60.32 -53.19 1.33
CA ASP A 210 60.05 -53.33 2.77
C ASP A 210 60.81 -52.27 3.61
N THR A 211 62.06 -51.95 3.25
CA THR A 211 62.84 -50.91 3.93
C THR A 211 62.25 -49.52 3.66
N GLN A 212 61.80 -49.27 2.43
CA GLN A 212 61.11 -48.02 2.07
C GLN A 212 59.81 -47.85 2.85
N HIS A 213 58.98 -48.91 2.94
CA HIS A 213 57.74 -48.88 3.72
C HIS A 213 58.01 -48.57 5.20
N LYS A 214 58.97 -49.28 5.81
CA LYS A 214 59.37 -49.04 7.20
C LYS A 214 59.91 -47.63 7.43
N ASN A 215 60.65 -47.08 6.47
CA ASN A 215 61.15 -45.70 6.54
C ASN A 215 60.03 -44.66 6.37
N GLU A 216 59.04 -44.92 5.53
CA GLU A 216 57.85 -44.09 5.39
C GLU A 216 57.10 -43.99 6.72
N VAL A 217 56.88 -45.14 7.39
CA VAL A 217 56.25 -45.20 8.71
C VAL A 217 57.01 -44.35 9.75
N ARG A 218 58.33 -44.51 9.83
CA ARG A 218 59.16 -43.73 10.76
C ARG A 218 59.12 -42.24 10.48
N HIS A 219 59.12 -41.87 9.21
CA HIS A 219 58.98 -40.48 8.79
C HIS A 219 57.61 -39.91 9.18
N LEU A 220 56.52 -40.65 8.96
CA LEU A 220 55.17 -40.23 9.34
C LEU A 220 55.05 -39.99 10.84
N LEU A 221 55.57 -40.92 11.66
CA LEU A 221 55.59 -40.76 13.12
C LEU A 221 56.37 -39.50 13.54
N SER A 222 57.50 -39.25 12.90
CA SER A 222 58.34 -38.08 13.20
C SER A 222 57.68 -36.76 12.79
N THR A 223 56.87 -36.78 11.73
CA THR A 223 56.13 -35.61 11.22
C THR A 223 54.86 -35.33 12.00
N PHE A 224 54.08 -36.35 12.35
CA PHE A 224 52.84 -36.16 13.13
C PHE A 224 53.09 -35.82 14.58
N PHE A 225 54.19 -36.29 15.15
CA PHE A 225 54.56 -36.04 16.54
C PHE A 225 55.86 -35.23 16.63
N PRO A 226 55.79 -33.90 16.42
CA PRO A 226 56.96 -33.04 16.57
C PRO A 226 57.41 -33.00 18.04
N ALA A 227 56.45 -32.96 18.98
CA ALA A 227 56.69 -33.12 20.40
C ALA A 227 56.54 -34.60 20.78
N ARG A 228 57.68 -35.30 20.90
CA ARG A 228 57.73 -36.72 21.27
C ARG A 228 58.77 -37.00 22.34
N ASP A 229 58.45 -37.95 23.20
CA ASP A 229 59.32 -38.39 24.29
C ASP A 229 59.10 -39.88 24.60
N CYS A 230 60.00 -40.46 25.38
CA CYS A 230 59.96 -41.87 25.76
C CYS A 230 60.37 -42.07 27.23
N ILE A 231 59.68 -42.99 27.90
CA ILE A 231 60.02 -43.47 29.24
C ILE A 231 60.02 -45.00 29.20
N THR A 232 61.13 -45.57 29.66
CA THR A 232 61.25 -47.01 29.90
C THR A 232 60.92 -47.30 31.36
N MET A 233 60.12 -48.33 31.60
CA MET A 233 59.73 -48.76 32.93
C MET A 233 60.09 -50.21 33.17
N VAL A 234 60.68 -50.51 34.32
CA VAL A 234 60.91 -51.89 34.75
C VAL A 234 59.59 -52.58 35.13
N ARG A 235 59.63 -53.90 35.32
CA ARG A 235 58.49 -54.63 35.89
C ARG A 235 58.16 -54.09 37.29
N PRO A 236 56.87 -53.89 37.65
CA PRO A 236 56.48 -53.40 38.96
C PRO A 236 56.88 -54.34 40.11
N LEU A 237 56.75 -55.65 39.88
CA LEU A 237 57.04 -56.73 40.81
C LEU A 237 57.69 -57.90 40.06
N ASN A 238 58.49 -58.71 40.76
CA ASN A 238 59.11 -59.92 40.20
C ASN A 238 58.26 -61.18 40.43
N ASP A 239 57.35 -61.16 41.40
CA ASP A 239 56.48 -62.29 41.76
C ASP A 239 55.20 -62.27 40.90
N GLU A 240 55.03 -63.30 40.08
CA GLU A 240 53.88 -63.45 39.17
C GLU A 240 52.53 -63.53 39.90
N SER A 241 52.49 -64.11 41.12
CA SER A 241 51.25 -64.20 41.89
C SER A 241 50.76 -62.83 42.34
N ARG A 242 51.69 -61.99 42.82
CA ARG A 242 51.43 -60.62 43.26
C ARG A 242 51.24 -59.66 42.09
N LEU A 243 51.83 -59.95 40.93
CA LEU A 243 51.65 -59.17 39.70
C LEU A 243 50.24 -59.34 39.11
N ARG A 244 49.61 -60.51 39.27
CA ARG A 244 48.20 -60.73 38.87
C ARG A 244 47.23 -59.86 39.66
N ASP A 245 47.57 -59.60 40.92
CA ASP A 245 46.79 -58.79 41.86
C ASP A 245 47.45 -57.42 42.12
N LEU A 246 48.16 -56.89 41.11
CA LEU A 246 48.88 -55.63 41.19
C LEU A 246 48.02 -54.44 41.70
N PRO A 247 46.72 -54.31 41.37
CA PRO A 247 45.88 -53.24 41.90
C PRO A 247 45.71 -53.26 43.42
N ALA A 248 45.72 -54.44 44.06
CA ALA A 248 45.58 -54.59 45.50
C ALA A 248 46.93 -54.50 46.25
N GLN A 249 48.04 -54.49 45.53
CA GLN A 249 49.37 -54.36 46.15
C GLN A 249 49.62 -52.91 46.60
N PRO A 250 50.12 -52.70 47.83
CA PRO A 250 50.44 -51.36 48.30
C PRO A 250 51.62 -50.76 47.52
N PHE A 251 51.60 -49.44 47.34
CA PHE A 251 52.56 -48.70 46.52
C PHE A 251 54.01 -48.94 46.97
N GLU A 252 54.25 -49.03 48.27
CA GLU A 252 55.56 -49.23 48.89
C GLU A 252 56.15 -50.60 48.59
N SER A 253 55.31 -51.57 48.24
CA SER A 253 55.73 -52.93 47.91
C SER A 253 56.26 -53.07 46.48
N LEU A 254 56.02 -52.05 45.64
CA LEU A 254 56.55 -51.98 44.29
C LEU A 254 58.05 -51.73 44.31
N ARG A 255 58.71 -52.20 43.26
CA ARG A 255 60.16 -52.00 43.10
C ARG A 255 60.54 -50.52 43.17
N PRO A 256 61.63 -50.16 43.90
CA PRO A 256 62.08 -48.76 44.01
C PRO A 256 62.27 -48.10 42.63
N GLU A 257 62.89 -48.80 41.68
CA GLU A 257 63.14 -48.23 40.36
C GLU A 257 61.84 -47.95 39.60
N PHE A 258 60.83 -48.81 39.78
CA PHE A 258 59.51 -48.60 39.19
C PHE A 258 58.82 -47.35 39.78
N ARG A 259 58.94 -47.14 41.09
CA ARG A 259 58.36 -45.96 41.77
C ARG A 259 59.02 -44.66 41.30
N ASP A 260 60.34 -44.65 41.18
CA ASP A 260 61.09 -43.49 40.67
C ASP A 260 60.71 -43.19 39.21
N GLN A 261 60.59 -44.22 38.38
CA GLN A 261 60.16 -44.09 36.98
C GLN A 261 58.71 -43.62 36.85
N LEU A 262 57.82 -44.06 37.74
CA LEU A 262 56.43 -43.60 37.79
C LEU A 262 56.33 -42.14 38.24
N ALA A 263 57.14 -41.72 39.22
CA ALA A 263 57.23 -40.32 39.62
C ALA A 263 57.76 -39.45 38.47
N ALA A 264 58.77 -39.93 37.73
CA ALA A 264 59.27 -39.27 36.53
C ALA A 264 58.18 -39.18 35.44
N LEU A 265 57.43 -40.26 35.22
CA LEU A 265 56.28 -40.29 34.29
C LEU A 265 55.24 -39.24 34.68
N LYS A 266 54.87 -39.19 35.96
CA LYS A 266 53.91 -38.21 36.49
C LYS A 266 54.38 -36.78 36.21
N THR A 267 55.63 -36.46 36.58
CA THR A 267 56.23 -35.14 36.34
C THR A 267 56.22 -34.78 34.84
N ARG A 268 56.62 -35.69 33.95
CA ARG A 268 56.67 -35.41 32.50
C ARG A 268 55.29 -35.19 31.88
N VAL A 269 54.29 -35.97 32.30
CA VAL A 269 52.91 -35.81 31.82
C VAL A 269 52.38 -34.44 32.22
N PHE A 270 52.46 -34.07 33.51
CA PHE A 270 51.92 -32.79 33.98
C PHE A 270 52.73 -31.57 33.51
N SER A 271 54.06 -31.68 33.36
CA SER A 271 54.90 -30.55 32.89
C SER A 271 54.66 -30.20 31.42
N SER A 272 54.35 -31.22 30.62
CA SER A 272 54.19 -31.08 29.17
C SER A 272 52.73 -30.97 28.75
N LEU A 273 51.80 -31.00 29.70
CA LEU A 273 50.38 -30.96 29.42
C LEU A 273 49.95 -29.57 28.96
N GLN A 274 49.28 -29.54 27.81
CA GLN A 274 48.71 -28.32 27.25
C GLN A 274 47.20 -28.48 27.10
N PRO A 275 46.43 -27.39 27.11
CA PRO A 275 45.03 -27.40 26.71
C PRO A 275 44.88 -28.01 25.32
N LYS A 276 43.82 -28.79 25.09
CA LYS A 276 43.49 -29.25 23.75
C LYS A 276 43.14 -28.04 22.90
N LYS A 277 43.80 -27.91 21.75
CA LYS A 277 43.57 -26.82 20.81
C LYS A 277 43.01 -27.34 19.49
N LEU A 278 42.12 -26.56 18.90
CA LEU A 278 41.68 -26.71 17.51
C LEU A 278 41.82 -25.33 16.84
N MET A 279 42.49 -25.27 15.68
CA MET A 279 42.80 -24.00 15.00
C MET A 279 43.46 -22.96 15.95
N SER A 280 44.41 -23.41 16.77
CA SER A 280 45.11 -22.62 17.80
C SER A 280 44.25 -22.05 18.94
N LYS A 281 42.96 -22.40 19.04
CA LYS A 281 42.08 -22.00 20.16
C LYS A 281 41.89 -23.15 21.15
N PRO A 282 41.96 -22.90 22.48
CA PRO A 282 41.71 -23.92 23.49
C PRO A 282 40.24 -24.37 23.45
N LEU A 283 40.00 -25.66 23.69
CA LEU A 283 38.65 -26.22 23.77
C LEU A 283 38.15 -26.25 25.20
N ASN A 284 36.84 -26.00 25.36
CA ASN A 284 36.10 -26.29 26.59
C ASN A 284 35.44 -27.68 26.53
N GLY A 285 34.76 -28.08 27.61
CA GLY A 285 34.12 -29.39 27.67
C GLY A 285 32.95 -29.57 26.70
N ALA A 286 32.13 -28.53 26.48
CA ALA A 286 31.03 -28.58 25.50
C ALA A 286 31.54 -28.73 24.05
N MET A 287 32.57 -27.97 23.69
CA MET A 287 33.26 -28.07 22.39
C MET A 287 33.88 -29.44 22.18
N LEU A 288 34.42 -30.07 23.23
CA LEU A 288 34.97 -31.42 23.16
C LEU A 288 33.89 -32.45 22.81
N VAL A 289 32.70 -32.33 23.40
CA VAL A 289 31.56 -33.22 23.10
C VAL A 289 31.15 -33.07 21.63
N THR A 290 30.99 -31.83 21.14
CA THR A 290 30.66 -31.59 19.73
C THR A 290 31.74 -32.12 18.79
N LEU A 291 33.02 -31.97 19.16
CA LEU A 291 34.14 -32.52 18.40
C LEU A 291 34.11 -34.05 18.35
N ALA A 292 33.87 -34.70 19.48
CA ALA A 292 33.78 -36.16 19.57
C ALA A 292 32.61 -36.69 18.75
N GLN A 293 31.44 -36.05 18.83
CA GLN A 293 30.28 -36.43 18.02
C GLN A 293 30.59 -36.32 16.52
N ASN A 294 31.20 -35.22 16.09
CA ASN A 294 31.58 -35.02 14.69
C ASN A 294 32.54 -36.10 14.16
N TYR A 295 33.51 -36.50 14.97
CA TYR A 295 34.43 -37.57 14.59
C TYR A 295 33.72 -38.92 14.56
N VAL A 296 32.93 -39.24 15.58
CA VAL A 296 32.13 -40.48 15.63
C VAL A 296 31.21 -40.60 14.41
N ASP A 297 30.51 -39.53 14.04
CA ASP A 297 29.63 -39.52 12.86
C ASP A 297 30.41 -39.74 11.56
N ALA A 298 31.60 -39.14 11.43
CA ALA A 298 32.47 -39.36 10.27
C ALA A 298 32.92 -40.83 10.19
N PHE A 299 33.39 -41.40 11.30
CA PHE A 299 33.81 -42.81 11.36
C PHE A 299 32.66 -43.79 11.09
N ASN A 300 31.46 -43.51 11.58
CA ASN A 300 30.27 -44.34 11.36
C ASN A 300 29.76 -44.27 9.91
N SER A 301 29.79 -43.09 9.29
CA SER A 301 29.38 -42.91 7.88
C SER A 301 30.40 -43.42 6.86
N GLY A 302 31.60 -43.82 7.31
CA GLY A 302 32.72 -44.19 6.43
C GLY A 302 33.38 -42.98 5.77
N ALA A 303 32.98 -41.76 6.13
CA ALA A 303 33.61 -40.53 5.68
C ALA A 303 34.94 -40.30 6.41
N SER A 304 35.87 -39.65 5.72
CA SER A 304 37.11 -39.19 6.31
C SER A 304 36.86 -38.01 7.26
N PRO A 305 37.37 -38.00 8.50
CA PRO A 305 37.20 -36.87 9.40
C PRO A 305 37.90 -35.63 8.82
N VAL A 306 37.18 -34.51 8.68
CA VAL A 306 37.74 -33.25 8.20
C VAL A 306 37.82 -32.26 9.36
N ILE A 307 39.03 -31.79 9.68
CA ILE A 307 39.26 -30.94 10.86
C ILE A 307 38.56 -29.59 10.72
N SER A 308 38.61 -28.97 9.53
CA SER A 308 37.94 -27.68 9.30
C SER A 308 36.43 -27.78 9.47
N SER A 309 35.77 -28.82 8.94
CA SER A 309 34.31 -28.96 9.07
C SER A 309 33.90 -29.30 10.51
N ALA A 310 34.72 -30.08 11.22
CA ALA A 310 34.51 -30.33 12.64
C ALA A 310 34.61 -29.03 13.46
N TRP A 311 35.55 -28.15 13.12
CA TRP A 311 35.67 -26.82 13.72
C TRP A 311 34.47 -25.93 13.38
N ASP A 312 34.05 -25.86 12.12
CA ASP A 312 32.89 -25.06 11.70
C ASP A 312 31.62 -25.48 12.45
N ARG A 313 31.41 -26.79 12.63
CA ARG A 313 30.29 -27.32 13.43
C ARG A 313 30.40 -26.98 14.91
N VAL A 314 31.61 -27.02 15.48
CA VAL A 314 31.83 -26.60 16.87
C VAL A 314 31.52 -25.11 17.02
N VAL A 315 31.98 -24.26 16.10
CA VAL A 315 31.70 -22.81 16.09
C VAL A 315 30.20 -22.56 15.94
N GLN A 316 29.52 -23.28 15.05
CA GLN A 316 28.07 -23.15 14.87
C GLN A 316 27.29 -23.54 16.13
N ALA A 317 27.56 -24.71 16.71
CA ALA A 317 26.87 -25.18 17.91
C ALA A 317 27.07 -24.21 19.10
N GLN A 318 28.31 -23.72 19.29
CA GLN A 318 28.59 -22.72 20.33
C GLN A 318 27.93 -21.37 20.01
N SER A 319 27.82 -21.00 18.74
CA SER A 319 27.16 -19.76 18.33
C SER A 319 25.66 -19.79 18.60
N GLU A 320 25.00 -20.93 18.34
CA GLU A 320 23.59 -21.14 18.63
C GLU A 320 23.32 -21.07 20.14
N GLU A 321 24.12 -21.77 20.95
CA GLU A 321 24.02 -21.76 22.42
C GLU A 321 24.23 -20.35 23.02
N LEU A 322 25.21 -19.60 22.48
CA LEU A 322 25.44 -18.20 22.88
C LEU A 322 24.29 -17.28 22.51
N LEU A 323 23.74 -17.47 21.30
CA LEU A 323 22.61 -16.67 20.83
C LEU A 323 21.36 -16.93 21.68
N ASP A 324 21.12 -18.19 22.06
CA ASP A 324 19.98 -18.55 22.89
C ASP A 324 20.12 -18.03 24.33
N ALA A 325 21.31 -18.12 24.93
CA ALA A 325 21.57 -17.48 26.22
C ALA A 325 21.36 -15.95 26.19
N ALA A 326 21.75 -15.29 25.09
CA ALA A 326 21.52 -13.86 24.92
C ALA A 326 20.03 -13.52 24.73
N LYS A 327 19.27 -14.35 24.00
CA LYS A 327 17.80 -14.22 23.88
C LYS A 327 17.11 -14.40 25.22
N ASP A 328 17.53 -15.38 26.03
CA ASP A 328 16.97 -15.62 27.35
C ASP A 328 17.23 -14.43 28.29
N ALA A 329 18.45 -13.88 28.27
CA ALA A 329 18.78 -12.65 29.00
C ALA A 329 17.93 -11.45 28.56
N PHE A 330 17.68 -11.31 27.24
CA PHE A 330 16.78 -10.27 26.72
C PHE A 330 15.34 -10.48 27.20
N THR A 331 14.78 -11.69 27.11
CA THR A 331 13.39 -11.94 27.52
C THR A 331 13.19 -11.74 29.03
N ALA A 332 14.19 -12.05 29.84
CA ALA A 332 14.16 -11.79 31.28
C ALA A 332 14.16 -10.28 31.61
N ALA A 333 14.88 -9.47 30.82
CA ALA A 333 14.95 -8.02 31.01
C ALA A 333 13.80 -7.24 30.35
N PHE A 334 13.29 -7.74 29.21
CA PHE A 334 12.24 -7.13 28.41
C PHE A 334 10.90 -7.84 28.60
N ALA A 335 10.21 -7.51 29.70
CA ALA A 335 8.85 -7.98 29.93
C ALA A 335 7.83 -7.21 29.08
N ARG A 336 6.98 -7.92 28.34
CA ARG A 336 5.89 -7.32 27.57
C ARG A 336 4.88 -6.64 28.52
N PRO A 337 4.36 -5.46 28.19
CA PRO A 337 3.33 -4.79 28.99
C PRO A 337 2.04 -5.63 28.98
N THR A 338 1.52 -6.03 30.15
CA THR A 338 0.40 -6.99 30.24
C THR A 338 -0.94 -6.38 30.60
N THR A 339 -0.96 -5.25 31.32
CA THR A 339 -2.18 -4.74 31.97
C THR A 339 -2.50 -3.29 31.62
N HIS A 340 -1.48 -2.43 31.54
CA HIS A 340 -1.63 -1.02 31.23
C HIS A 340 -0.70 -0.63 30.07
N PRO A 341 -1.15 0.28 29.19
CA PRO A 341 -0.27 0.81 28.16
C PRO A 341 0.87 1.58 28.82
N VAL A 342 2.05 1.51 28.19
CA VAL A 342 3.26 2.19 28.61
C VAL A 342 3.55 3.31 27.60
N LYS A 343 4.15 4.41 28.08
CA LYS A 343 4.60 5.49 27.19
C LYS A 343 5.68 5.01 26.24
N GLU A 344 5.72 5.55 25.04
CA GLU A 344 6.68 5.14 24.01
C GLU A 344 8.14 5.27 24.49
N ASP A 345 8.48 6.37 25.16
CA ASP A 345 9.82 6.62 25.70
C ASP A 345 10.25 5.58 26.75
N ALA A 346 9.32 5.18 27.62
CA ALA A 346 9.60 4.23 28.68
C ALA A 346 9.79 2.81 28.12
N LEU A 347 8.98 2.42 27.13
CA LEU A 347 9.14 1.13 26.45
C LEU A 347 10.46 1.07 25.67
N ARG A 348 10.86 2.19 25.03
CA ARG A 348 12.14 2.29 24.33
C ARG A 348 13.33 2.22 25.28
N ALA A 349 13.27 2.93 26.42
CA ALA A 349 14.33 2.85 27.43
C ALA A 349 14.48 1.43 28.02
N GLN A 350 13.37 0.72 28.24
CA GLN A 350 13.39 -0.68 28.68
C GLN A 350 14.02 -1.59 27.60
N PHE A 351 13.67 -1.37 26.34
CA PHE A 351 14.26 -2.10 25.20
C PHE A 351 15.77 -1.86 25.10
N ASP A 352 16.22 -0.61 25.13
CA ASP A 352 17.64 -0.25 25.03
C ASP A 352 18.46 -0.89 26.18
N THR A 353 17.89 -0.92 27.39
CA THR A 353 18.51 -1.57 28.55
C THR A 353 18.58 -3.10 28.37
N ALA A 354 17.51 -3.72 27.89
CA ALA A 354 17.47 -5.16 27.64
C ALA A 354 18.43 -5.59 26.52
N CYS A 355 18.53 -4.79 25.44
CA CYS A 355 19.51 -5.00 24.38
C CYS A 355 20.94 -4.89 24.91
N ALA A 356 21.25 -3.87 25.72
CA ALA A 356 22.57 -3.73 26.33
C ALA A 356 22.95 -4.95 27.19
N ASN A 357 22.00 -5.47 27.98
CA ASN A 357 22.21 -6.67 28.79
C ASN A 357 22.43 -7.92 27.93
N ALA A 358 21.63 -8.12 26.87
CA ALA A 358 21.77 -9.27 25.98
C ALA A 358 23.13 -9.25 25.24
N VAL A 359 23.58 -8.08 24.79
CA VAL A 359 24.90 -7.90 24.16
C VAL A 359 26.04 -8.10 25.15
N ALA A 360 25.87 -7.68 26.42
CA ALA A 360 26.86 -7.94 27.46
C ALA A 360 27.03 -9.44 27.69
N VAL A 361 25.93 -10.19 27.86
CA VAL A 361 25.97 -11.67 27.99
C VAL A 361 26.61 -12.33 26.79
N LEU A 362 26.28 -11.87 25.58
CA LEU A 362 26.85 -12.40 24.34
C LEU A 362 28.38 -12.18 24.26
N ARG A 363 28.89 -11.07 24.81
CA ARG A 363 30.34 -10.78 24.85
C ARG A 363 31.06 -11.51 25.98
N GLU A 364 30.45 -11.65 27.15
CA GLU A 364 31.06 -12.33 28.30
C GLU A 364 31.16 -13.84 28.09
N SER A 365 30.13 -14.45 27.49
CA SER A 365 30.10 -15.89 27.23
C SER A 365 30.84 -16.28 25.94
N ALA A 366 31.30 -15.32 25.13
CA ALA A 366 31.92 -15.61 23.84
C ALA A 366 33.24 -16.39 23.96
N VAL A 367 33.22 -17.63 23.49
CA VAL A 367 34.38 -18.54 23.47
C VAL A 367 35.43 -18.11 22.43
N ALA A 368 35.02 -17.39 21.38
CA ALA A 368 35.91 -16.92 20.32
C ALA A 368 35.54 -15.49 19.91
N ALA A 369 36.55 -14.65 19.68
CA ALA A 369 36.35 -13.28 19.20
C ALA A 369 35.51 -13.20 17.90
N ASP A 370 35.50 -14.27 17.12
CA ASP A 370 34.81 -14.37 15.83
C ASP A 370 33.34 -14.79 15.94
N THR A 371 32.86 -15.28 17.09
CA THR A 371 31.45 -15.67 17.27
C THR A 371 30.55 -14.46 17.55
N VAL A 372 31.09 -13.41 18.16
CA VAL A 372 30.33 -12.17 18.45
C VAL A 372 29.84 -11.49 17.16
N PRO A 373 30.67 -11.24 16.13
CA PRO A 373 30.21 -10.62 14.88
C PRO A 373 29.18 -11.45 14.10
N ILE A 374 29.17 -12.78 14.28
CA ILE A 374 28.21 -13.68 13.62
C ILE A 374 26.85 -13.60 14.29
N ASN A 375 26.81 -13.60 15.63
CA ASN A 375 25.56 -13.68 16.39
C ASN A 375 24.92 -12.32 16.66
N GLN A 376 25.71 -11.24 16.70
CA GLN A 376 25.22 -9.87 16.89
C GLN A 376 24.10 -9.49 15.90
N PRO A 377 24.24 -9.63 14.56
CA PRO A 377 23.17 -9.25 13.64
C PRO A 377 21.92 -10.13 13.77
N LEU A 378 22.09 -11.41 14.13
CA LEU A 378 20.97 -12.33 14.37
C LEU A 378 20.19 -11.95 15.64
N LEU A 379 20.91 -11.54 16.69
CA LEU A 379 20.29 -11.02 17.91
C LEU A 379 19.58 -9.69 17.65
N ASP A 380 20.19 -8.79 16.88
CA ASP A 380 19.61 -7.49 16.54
C ASP A 380 18.30 -7.65 15.75
N ASP A 381 18.24 -8.54 14.74
CA ASP A 381 17.00 -8.81 13.98
C ASP A 381 15.89 -9.42 14.87
N TRP A 382 16.26 -10.35 15.74
CA TRP A 382 15.32 -10.97 16.66
C TRP A 382 14.79 -9.98 17.71
N THR A 383 15.64 -9.14 18.31
CA THR A 383 15.23 -8.12 19.29
C THR A 383 14.31 -7.07 18.66
N VAL A 384 14.60 -6.63 17.43
CA VAL A 384 13.70 -5.72 16.67
C VAL A 384 12.33 -6.36 16.44
N THR A 385 12.28 -7.66 16.14
CA THR A 385 11.02 -8.39 15.99
C THR A 385 10.24 -8.44 17.31
N GLN A 386 10.93 -8.64 18.45
CA GLN A 386 10.28 -8.58 19.76
C GLN A 386 9.77 -7.17 20.11
N LEU A 387 10.52 -6.12 19.74
CA LEU A 387 10.10 -4.73 19.93
C LEU A 387 8.82 -4.41 19.15
N ARG A 388 8.74 -4.83 17.88
CA ARG A 388 7.53 -4.67 17.05
C ARG A 388 6.32 -5.35 17.70
N ALA A 389 6.48 -6.60 18.14
CA ALA A 389 5.41 -7.32 18.82
C ALA A 389 4.97 -6.64 20.13
N ALA A 390 5.91 -6.05 20.87
CA ALA A 390 5.60 -5.29 22.07
C ALA A 390 4.88 -3.96 21.76
N TRP A 391 5.26 -3.26 20.68
CA TRP A 391 4.54 -2.08 20.20
C TRP A 391 3.12 -2.42 19.77
N ASP A 392 2.93 -3.45 18.94
CA ASP A 392 1.60 -3.85 18.48
C ASP A 392 0.66 -4.18 19.66
N HIS A 393 1.19 -4.84 20.68
CA HIS A 393 0.44 -5.15 21.89
C HIS A 393 0.15 -3.89 22.74
N ASN A 394 1.13 -3.01 22.89
CA ASN A 394 0.97 -1.75 23.61
C ASN A 394 -0.06 -0.83 22.92
N ASP A 395 -0.05 -0.78 21.60
CA ASP A 395 -1.00 -0.03 20.77
C ASP A 395 -2.43 -0.55 20.94
N ALA A 396 -2.62 -1.87 21.00
CA ALA A 396 -3.92 -2.47 21.26
C ALA A 396 -4.47 -2.10 22.65
N LEU A 397 -3.61 -2.13 23.68
CA LEU A 397 -3.96 -1.72 25.04
C LEU A 397 -4.27 -0.22 25.11
N ALA A 398 -3.43 0.61 24.48
CA ALA A 398 -3.60 2.06 24.41
C ALA A 398 -4.91 2.41 23.71
N LYS A 399 -5.19 1.85 22.53
CA LYS A 399 -6.44 2.09 21.79
C LYS A 399 -7.67 1.79 22.64
N LYS A 400 -7.69 0.67 23.38
CA LYS A 400 -8.80 0.31 24.27
C LYS A 400 -8.98 1.33 25.41
N MET A 401 -7.89 1.72 26.06
CA MET A 401 -7.91 2.72 27.13
C MET A 401 -8.35 4.11 26.63
N LEU A 402 -7.78 4.55 25.51
CA LEU A 402 -8.07 5.85 24.91
C LEU A 402 -9.51 5.95 24.44
N LEU A 403 -10.07 4.92 23.81
CA LEU A 403 -11.49 4.88 23.42
C LEU A 403 -12.42 4.97 24.62
N ALA A 404 -12.13 4.24 25.71
CA ALA A 404 -12.92 4.31 26.93
C ALA A 404 -12.92 5.73 27.52
N LEU A 405 -11.74 6.37 27.57
CA LEU A 405 -11.58 7.73 28.08
C LEU A 405 -12.27 8.77 27.18
N LEU A 406 -12.21 8.61 25.85
CA LEU A 406 -12.94 9.45 24.89
C LEU A 406 -14.45 9.33 25.06
N GLN A 407 -14.99 8.12 25.23
CA GLN A 407 -16.41 7.90 25.45
C GLN A 407 -16.90 8.53 26.76
N GLU A 408 -16.16 8.35 27.85
CA GLU A 408 -16.50 8.91 29.16
C GLU A 408 -16.49 10.44 29.14
N SER A 409 -15.48 11.05 28.50
CA SER A 409 -15.36 12.50 28.42
C SER A 409 -16.30 13.16 27.40
N TYR A 410 -16.77 12.43 26.38
CA TYR A 410 -17.72 12.94 25.38
C TYR A 410 -19.19 12.81 25.80
N ALA A 411 -19.53 11.84 26.65
CA ALA A 411 -20.89 11.62 27.15
C ALA A 411 -21.63 12.89 27.66
N PRO A 412 -21.01 13.77 28.50
CA PRO A 412 -21.67 14.99 28.95
C PRO A 412 -21.94 16.01 27.82
N ILE A 413 -21.07 16.06 26.80
CA ILE A 413 -21.21 16.99 25.66
C ILE A 413 -22.36 16.55 24.75
N ALA A 414 -22.49 15.25 24.51
CA ALA A 414 -23.62 14.69 23.77
C ALA A 414 -24.96 14.98 24.48
N ALA A 415 -25.00 14.89 25.80
CA ALA A 415 -26.21 15.12 26.60
C ALA A 415 -26.62 16.61 26.67
N GLN A 416 -25.66 17.54 26.70
CA GLN A 416 -25.92 18.98 26.82
C GLN A 416 -26.10 19.69 25.47
N GLY A 417 -25.45 19.20 24.40
CA GLY A 417 -25.39 19.88 23.11
C GLY A 417 -26.73 19.99 22.37
N TRP A 418 -27.59 18.98 22.47
CA TRP A 418 -28.72 18.80 21.54
C TRP A 418 -30.11 18.78 22.20
N GLN A 419 -30.30 19.49 23.31
CA GLN A 419 -31.62 19.62 23.94
C GLN A 419 -32.58 20.49 23.09
N PRO A 420 -33.90 20.16 23.03
CA PRO A 420 -34.87 20.91 22.23
C PRO A 420 -35.07 22.35 22.75
N LEU A 421 -35.23 23.31 21.84
CA LEU A 421 -35.51 24.70 22.18
C LEU A 421 -36.96 24.90 22.68
N ALA A 422 -37.16 25.97 23.47
CA ALA A 422 -38.47 26.38 23.97
C ALA A 422 -39.45 26.71 22.82
N LYS A 423 -40.73 26.32 22.99
CA LYS A 423 -41.75 26.31 21.94
C LYS A 423 -42.23 27.69 21.45
N ASP A 424 -41.87 28.77 22.14
CA ASP A 424 -42.50 30.10 21.96
C ASP A 424 -41.59 31.16 21.30
N ALA A 425 -40.49 30.75 20.65
CA ALA A 425 -39.52 31.68 20.06
C ALA A 425 -39.97 32.24 18.69
N THR A 426 -39.77 33.54 18.45
CA THR A 426 -40.05 34.19 17.16
C THR A 426 -39.04 33.76 16.07
N SER A 427 -39.32 34.01 14.79
CA SER A 427 -38.43 33.57 13.69
C SER A 427 -37.01 34.14 13.74
N ALA A 428 -36.84 35.36 14.24
CA ALA A 428 -35.52 35.95 14.46
C ALA A 428 -34.80 35.30 15.67
N ASP A 429 -35.54 34.99 16.73
CA ASP A 429 -35.01 34.34 17.93
C ASP A 429 -34.56 32.90 17.66
N VAL A 430 -35.26 32.18 16.77
CA VAL A 430 -34.92 30.79 16.39
C VAL A 430 -33.56 30.72 15.70
N VAL A 431 -33.28 31.63 14.76
CA VAL A 431 -31.99 31.66 14.05
C VAL A 431 -30.86 32.04 15.00
N ALA A 432 -31.06 33.05 15.85
CA ALA A 432 -30.07 33.45 16.85
C ALA A 432 -29.75 32.31 17.83
N ALA A 433 -30.79 31.63 18.34
CA ALA A 433 -30.62 30.55 19.29
C ALA A 433 -29.94 29.30 18.69
N LEU A 434 -30.18 28.99 17.41
CA LEU A 434 -29.43 27.95 16.67
C LEU A 434 -27.93 28.29 16.54
N HIS A 435 -27.59 29.55 16.26
CA HIS A 435 -26.19 30.00 16.22
C HIS A 435 -25.52 29.92 17.59
N THR A 436 -26.21 30.33 18.67
CA THR A 436 -25.67 30.24 20.03
C THR A 436 -25.41 28.78 20.43
N LYS A 437 -26.29 27.86 20.07
CA LYS A 437 -26.09 26.42 20.32
C LYS A 437 -24.89 25.86 19.56
N LEU A 438 -24.72 26.21 18.28
CA LEU A 438 -23.57 25.79 17.50
C LEU A 438 -22.25 26.33 18.08
N ALA A 439 -22.22 27.61 18.48
CA ALA A 439 -21.05 28.22 19.12
C ALA A 439 -20.71 27.58 20.49
N SER A 440 -21.73 27.23 21.28
CA SER A 440 -21.54 26.51 22.55
C SER A 440 -20.97 25.11 22.35
N PHE A 441 -21.41 24.40 21.30
CA PHE A 441 -20.89 23.08 20.95
C PHE A 441 -19.42 23.14 20.51
N ASP A 442 -19.04 24.11 19.66
CA ASP A 442 -17.65 24.34 19.26
C ASP A 442 -16.74 24.62 20.47
N THR A 443 -17.21 25.43 21.43
CA THR A 443 -16.45 25.75 22.64
C THR A 443 -16.25 24.52 23.54
N LEU A 444 -17.30 23.72 23.75
CA LEU A 444 -17.23 22.48 24.53
C LEU A 444 -16.31 21.45 23.86
N LEU A 445 -16.36 21.34 22.53
CA LEU A 445 -15.50 20.43 21.77
C LEU A 445 -14.03 20.82 21.90
N LYS A 446 -13.70 22.12 21.82
CA LYS A 446 -12.32 22.61 22.02
C LYS A 446 -11.80 22.30 23.42
N GLN A 447 -12.61 22.49 24.46
CA GLN A 447 -12.24 22.15 25.84
C GLN A 447 -12.02 20.64 26.01
N PHE A 448 -12.88 19.82 25.42
CA PHE A 448 -12.72 18.36 25.40
C PHE A 448 -11.40 17.92 24.78
N VAL A 449 -11.06 18.48 23.62
CA VAL A 449 -9.80 18.17 22.94
C VAL A 449 -8.59 18.53 23.81
N MET A 450 -8.60 19.71 24.44
CA MET A 450 -7.52 20.12 25.34
C MET A 450 -7.36 19.18 26.53
N VAL A 451 -8.45 18.84 27.23
CA VAL A 451 -8.41 17.97 28.42
C VAL A 451 -7.99 16.55 28.06
N TYR A 452 -8.44 16.03 26.92
CA TYR A 452 -8.02 14.72 26.44
C TYR A 452 -6.52 14.70 26.14
N LEU A 453 -6.02 15.70 25.41
CA LEU A 453 -4.62 15.76 25.01
C LEU A 453 -3.67 15.87 26.22
N ASP A 454 -4.06 16.60 27.25
CA ASP A 454 -3.31 16.72 28.50
C ASP A 454 -3.23 15.38 29.26
N LYS A 455 -4.35 14.68 29.41
CA LYS A 455 -4.42 13.39 30.13
C LYS A 455 -3.71 12.23 29.42
N THR A 456 -3.60 12.30 28.10
CA THR A 456 -3.11 11.19 27.27
C THR A 456 -1.73 11.45 26.69
N ALA A 457 -1.04 12.50 27.13
CA ALA A 457 0.28 12.87 26.66
C ALA A 457 1.32 11.74 26.81
N GLY A 458 1.92 11.35 25.68
CA GLY A 458 2.97 10.34 25.59
C GLY A 458 2.48 8.89 25.44
N TYR A 459 1.16 8.67 25.30
CA TYR A 459 0.62 7.36 24.91
C TYR A 459 0.58 7.22 23.38
N PRO A 460 0.81 5.99 22.86
CA PRO A 460 0.73 5.75 21.43
C PRO A 460 -0.70 5.92 20.91
N LEU A 461 -0.83 6.24 19.62
CA LEU A 461 -2.12 6.42 18.92
C LEU A 461 -3.05 7.52 19.48
N GLN A 462 -2.55 8.38 20.38
CA GLN A 462 -3.30 9.47 21.01
C GLN A 462 -4.09 10.31 19.99
N THR A 463 -3.37 10.92 19.04
CA THR A 463 -3.93 11.85 18.04
C THR A 463 -4.77 11.11 17.01
N SER A 464 -4.32 9.93 16.55
CA SER A 464 -5.04 9.15 15.53
C SER A 464 -6.41 8.68 16.03
N THR A 465 -6.47 8.18 17.27
CA THR A 465 -7.73 7.73 17.88
C THR A 465 -8.67 8.90 18.13
N LEU A 466 -8.14 10.04 18.59
CA LEU A 466 -8.90 11.28 18.76
C LEU A 466 -9.50 11.77 17.44
N CYS A 467 -8.70 11.87 16.37
CA CYS A 467 -9.17 12.33 15.07
C CYS A 467 -10.27 11.42 14.50
N THR A 468 -10.10 10.11 14.58
CA THR A 468 -11.10 9.14 14.11
C THR A 468 -12.40 9.27 14.92
N PHE A 469 -12.30 9.39 16.24
CA PHE A 469 -13.45 9.56 17.11
C PHE A 469 -14.18 10.90 16.85
N LEU A 470 -13.45 12.00 16.73
CA LEU A 470 -14.01 13.31 16.41
C LEU A 470 -14.67 13.32 15.04
N ALA A 471 -14.08 12.68 14.03
CA ALA A 471 -14.67 12.61 12.69
C ALA A 471 -16.05 11.94 12.72
N GLU A 472 -16.20 10.85 13.48
CA GLU A 472 -17.50 10.19 13.66
C GLU A 472 -18.48 11.07 14.46
N LYS A 473 -18.04 11.65 15.59
CA LYS A 473 -18.92 12.39 16.50
C LYS A 473 -19.31 13.79 16.04
N VAL A 474 -18.46 14.46 15.26
CA VAL A 474 -18.83 15.73 14.61
C VAL A 474 -19.90 15.48 13.54
N MET A 475 -19.84 14.37 12.82
CA MET A 475 -20.89 13.98 11.87
C MET A 475 -22.22 13.72 12.57
N ASP A 476 -22.21 12.97 13.68
CA ASP A 476 -23.41 12.80 14.53
C ASP A 476 -23.96 14.17 14.99
N GLY A 477 -23.08 15.09 15.38
CA GLY A 477 -23.44 16.46 15.76
C GLY A 477 -24.10 17.25 14.63
N VAL A 478 -23.55 17.21 13.41
CA VAL A 478 -24.12 17.89 12.23
C VAL A 478 -25.49 17.31 11.87
N VAL A 479 -25.66 15.99 11.93
CA VAL A 479 -26.96 15.34 11.69
C VAL A 479 -27.98 15.76 12.75
N ASN A 480 -27.60 15.77 14.03
CA ASN A 480 -28.47 16.22 15.13
C ASN A 480 -28.84 17.71 15.00
N TRP A 481 -27.91 18.55 14.55
CA TRP A 481 -28.21 19.93 14.23
C TRP A 481 -29.21 20.03 13.07
N GLY A 482 -28.98 19.28 11.99
CA GLY A 482 -29.86 19.25 10.82
C GLY A 482 -31.27 18.76 11.14
N THR A 483 -31.42 17.78 12.04
CA THR A 483 -32.74 17.32 12.50
C THR A 483 -33.43 18.38 13.35
N LEU A 484 -32.70 19.05 14.26
CA LEU A 484 -33.24 20.16 15.05
C LEU A 484 -33.74 21.31 14.15
N VAL A 485 -32.92 21.69 13.16
CA VAL A 485 -33.28 22.68 12.13
C VAL A 485 -34.55 22.24 11.40
N THR A 486 -34.59 21.00 10.90
CA THR A 486 -35.76 20.47 10.18
C THR A 486 -37.02 20.49 11.02
N VAL A 487 -36.94 20.11 12.30
CA VAL A 487 -38.07 20.14 13.24
C VAL A 487 -38.57 21.56 13.45
N LEU A 488 -37.68 22.53 13.66
CA LEU A 488 -38.03 23.93 13.86
C LEU A 488 -38.65 24.56 12.60
N PHE A 489 -38.07 24.31 11.42
CA PHE A 489 -38.63 24.79 10.15
C PHE A 489 -40.00 24.17 9.85
N ARG A 490 -40.21 22.88 10.13
CA ARG A 490 -41.53 22.23 10.01
C ARG A 490 -42.56 22.83 10.97
N GLN A 491 -42.15 23.18 12.19
CA GLN A 491 -43.04 23.86 13.14
C GLN A 491 -43.45 25.24 12.64
N GLN A 492 -42.51 26.03 12.11
CA GLN A 492 -42.83 27.34 11.51
C GLN A 492 -43.69 27.23 10.25
N ASP A 493 -43.36 26.31 9.35
CA ASP A 493 -44.15 26.08 8.13
C ASP A 493 -45.59 25.67 8.48
N SER A 494 -45.77 24.80 9.48
CA SER A 494 -47.10 24.46 9.99
C SER A 494 -47.84 25.67 10.56
N ALA A 495 -47.17 26.54 11.31
CA ALA A 495 -47.77 27.78 11.83
C ALA A 495 -48.16 28.75 10.69
N MET A 496 -47.30 28.90 9.68
CA MET A 496 -47.54 29.76 8.52
C MET A 496 -48.68 29.21 7.64
N GLN A 497 -48.71 27.91 7.38
CA GLN A 497 -49.80 27.24 6.64
C GLN A 497 -51.15 27.43 7.34
N LYS A 498 -51.21 27.33 8.68
CA LYS A 498 -52.41 27.67 9.46
C LYS A 498 -52.82 29.13 9.26
N GLY A 499 -51.86 30.06 9.25
CA GLY A 499 -52.09 31.47 8.96
C GLY A 499 -52.66 31.71 7.54
N ILE A 500 -52.07 31.09 6.52
CA ILE A 500 -52.50 31.17 5.11
C ILE A 500 -53.91 30.59 4.94
N ALA A 501 -54.19 29.44 5.56
CA ALA A 501 -55.52 28.83 5.52
C ALA A 501 -56.59 29.77 6.11
N SER A 502 -56.30 30.41 7.24
CA SER A 502 -57.18 31.43 7.82
C SER A 502 -57.39 32.64 6.90
N ALA A 503 -56.34 33.12 6.24
CA ALA A 503 -56.44 34.23 5.28
C ALA A 503 -57.25 33.86 4.03
N ARG A 504 -57.05 32.67 3.45
CA ARG A 504 -57.84 32.16 2.32
C ARG A 504 -59.32 32.05 2.65
N GLN A 505 -59.66 31.61 3.86
CA GLN A 505 -61.04 31.55 4.33
C GLN A 505 -61.68 32.94 4.38
N LYS A 506 -60.93 33.97 4.82
CA LYS A 506 -61.40 35.36 4.81
C LYS A 506 -61.63 35.89 3.38
N VAL A 507 -60.73 35.58 2.44
CA VAL A 507 -60.87 35.99 1.02
C VAL A 507 -62.11 35.37 0.39
N LYS A 508 -62.32 34.05 0.55
CA LYS A 508 -63.48 33.34 0.01
C LYS A 508 -64.81 33.92 0.54
N ALA A 509 -64.84 34.35 1.80
CA ALA A 509 -65.99 35.02 2.38
C ALA A 509 -66.25 36.42 1.77
N LEU A 510 -65.19 37.15 1.39
CA LEU A 510 -65.31 38.45 0.71
C LEU A 510 -65.72 38.29 -0.76
N GLU A 511 -65.17 37.31 -1.47
CA GLU A 511 -65.57 36.97 -2.85
C GLU A 511 -67.06 36.60 -2.92
N GLY A 512 -67.56 35.81 -1.96
CA GLY A 512 -68.99 35.50 -1.87
C GLY A 512 -69.87 36.74 -1.67
N LYS A 513 -69.42 37.72 -0.87
CA LYS A 513 -70.13 39.01 -0.72
C LYS A 513 -70.09 39.85 -2.00
N ALA A 514 -68.97 39.84 -2.73
CA ALA A 514 -68.83 40.56 -3.99
C ALA A 514 -69.70 39.95 -5.11
N ALA A 515 -69.77 38.62 -5.20
CA ALA A 515 -70.62 37.92 -6.17
C ALA A 515 -72.11 38.24 -5.94
N ALA A 516 -72.58 38.22 -4.70
CA ALA A 516 -73.95 38.59 -4.36
C ALA A 516 -74.29 40.05 -4.73
N ALA A 517 -73.32 40.98 -4.56
CA ALA A 517 -73.49 42.37 -4.96
C ALA A 517 -73.54 42.53 -6.50
N ALA A 518 -72.73 41.76 -7.23
CA ALA A 518 -72.73 41.77 -8.70
C ALA A 518 -74.05 41.22 -9.28
N GLU A 519 -74.62 40.18 -8.67
CA GLU A 519 -75.92 39.62 -9.08
C GLU A 519 -77.08 40.60 -8.86
N MET A 520 -77.08 41.31 -7.72
CA MET A 520 -78.03 42.39 -7.44
C MET A 520 -77.95 43.52 -8.49
N LEU A 521 -76.73 43.93 -8.86
CA LEU A 521 -76.52 44.96 -9.90
C LEU A 521 -76.98 44.48 -11.29
N ALA A 522 -76.79 43.21 -11.62
CA ALA A 522 -77.26 42.64 -12.88
C ALA A 522 -78.80 42.63 -12.98
N GLN A 523 -79.50 42.28 -11.90
CA GLN A 523 -80.96 42.36 -11.83
C GLN A 523 -81.48 43.80 -11.97
N GLN A 524 -80.78 44.78 -11.38
CA GLN A 524 -81.10 46.19 -11.58
C GLN A 524 -80.90 46.63 -13.03
N LYS A 525 -79.81 46.20 -13.68
CA LYS A 525 -79.56 46.51 -15.10
C LYS A 525 -80.68 46.00 -16.02
N ASP A 526 -81.08 44.74 -15.84
CA ASP A 526 -82.14 44.11 -16.65
C ASP A 526 -83.51 44.78 -16.47
N THR A 527 -83.84 45.23 -15.26
CA THR A 527 -85.06 46.02 -15.03
C THR A 527 -85.04 47.39 -15.72
N TYR A 528 -83.89 48.08 -15.75
CA TYR A 528 -83.74 49.33 -16.51
C TYR A 528 -83.83 49.11 -18.03
N GLU A 529 -83.24 48.03 -18.55
CA GLU A 529 -83.30 47.71 -19.98
C GLU A 529 -84.74 47.43 -20.45
N ARG A 530 -85.56 46.72 -19.65
CA ARG A 530 -86.99 46.54 -19.96
C ARG A 530 -87.78 47.85 -19.92
N ALA A 531 -87.48 48.74 -18.98
CA ALA A 531 -88.13 50.05 -18.91
C ALA A 531 -87.81 50.90 -20.14
N LEU A 532 -86.56 50.86 -20.61
CA LEU A 532 -86.11 51.52 -21.85
C LEU A 532 -86.81 50.96 -23.10
N ALA A 533 -86.95 49.64 -23.21
CA ALA A 533 -87.68 49.01 -24.31
C ALA A 533 -89.14 49.49 -24.36
N GLY A 534 -89.85 49.50 -23.23
CA GLY A 534 -91.24 49.99 -23.17
C GLY A 534 -91.41 51.49 -23.40
N ILE A 535 -90.38 52.31 -23.19
CA ILE A 535 -90.38 53.72 -23.62
C ILE A 535 -90.21 53.80 -25.15
N THR A 536 -89.33 52.98 -25.71
CA THR A 536 -89.02 52.98 -27.15
C THR A 536 -90.22 52.56 -27.99
N ASP A 537 -90.97 51.55 -27.56
CA ASP A 537 -92.19 51.09 -28.25
C ASP A 537 -93.28 52.18 -28.27
N ARG A 538 -93.49 52.88 -27.14
CA ARG A 538 -94.42 54.02 -27.06
C ARG A 538 -94.02 55.15 -28.02
N LEU A 539 -92.73 55.44 -28.10
CA LEU A 539 -92.18 56.45 -29.01
C LEU A 539 -92.36 56.07 -30.48
N GLN A 540 -92.29 54.77 -30.82
CA GLN A 540 -92.60 54.27 -32.15
C GLN A 540 -94.09 54.40 -32.49
N GLU A 541 -94.98 54.15 -31.52
CA GLU A 541 -96.43 54.29 -31.69
C GLU A 541 -96.85 55.75 -31.89
N GLU A 542 -96.30 56.67 -31.09
CA GLU A 542 -96.46 58.13 -31.29
C GLU A 542 -95.89 58.58 -32.64
N LYS A 543 -94.77 58.02 -33.08
CA LYS A 543 -94.20 58.34 -34.40
C LYS A 543 -95.10 57.86 -35.56
N LEU A 544 -95.76 56.71 -35.43
CA LEU A 544 -96.68 56.19 -36.43
C LEU A 544 -97.96 57.03 -36.52
N THR A 545 -98.52 57.43 -35.38
CA THR A 545 -99.70 58.30 -35.32
C THR A 545 -99.43 59.68 -35.93
N LEU A 546 -98.30 60.32 -35.57
CA LEU A 546 -97.89 61.59 -36.18
C LEU A 546 -97.69 61.48 -37.71
N ARG A 547 -97.20 60.34 -38.21
CA ARG A 547 -97.08 60.11 -39.66
C ARG A 547 -98.44 60.00 -40.35
N ALA A 548 -99.40 59.31 -39.74
CA ALA A 548 -100.76 59.25 -40.27
C ALA A 548 -101.44 60.63 -40.30
N GLU A 549 -101.20 61.47 -39.28
CA GLU A 549 -101.68 62.86 -39.27
C GLU A 549 -101.02 63.71 -40.37
N MET A 550 -99.72 63.55 -40.60
CA MET A 550 -99.02 64.22 -41.69
C MET A 550 -99.58 63.82 -43.06
N ASP A 551 -99.81 62.53 -43.31
CA ASP A 551 -100.38 62.05 -44.57
C ASP A 551 -101.83 62.56 -44.77
N HIS A 552 -102.61 62.63 -43.69
CA HIS A 552 -103.94 63.23 -43.72
C HIS A 552 -103.90 64.71 -44.10
N LYS A 553 -103.00 65.48 -43.49
CA LYS A 553 -102.80 66.91 -43.79
C LYS A 553 -102.28 67.16 -45.20
N ASP A 554 -101.38 66.32 -45.72
CA ASP A 554 -100.93 66.38 -47.11
C ASP A 554 -102.09 66.13 -48.10
N GLY A 555 -102.98 65.19 -47.77
CA GLY A 555 -104.21 64.96 -48.51
C GLY A 555 -105.20 66.13 -48.46
N GLU A 556 -105.28 66.87 -47.35
CA GLU A 556 -106.04 68.13 -47.26
C GLU A 556 -105.40 69.24 -48.09
N MET A 557 -104.07 69.41 -48.02
CA MET A 557 -103.34 70.39 -48.82
C MET A 557 -103.55 70.18 -50.33
N LYS A 558 -103.46 68.94 -50.82
CA LYS A 558 -103.71 68.61 -52.24
C LYS A 558 -105.14 68.94 -52.66
N ARG A 559 -106.14 68.70 -51.80
CA ARG A 559 -107.53 69.09 -52.06
C ARG A 559 -107.70 70.60 -52.13
N THR A 560 -107.07 71.34 -51.23
CA THR A 560 -107.09 72.82 -51.27
C THR A 560 -106.36 73.36 -52.50
N ALA A 561 -105.27 72.74 -52.94
CA ALA A 561 -104.56 73.13 -54.16
C ALA A 561 -105.44 72.97 -55.42
N MET A 562 -106.18 71.87 -55.56
CA MET A 562 -107.15 71.69 -56.66
C MET A 562 -108.28 72.72 -56.63
N GLN A 563 -108.75 73.11 -55.44
CA GLN A 563 -109.75 74.18 -55.32
C GLN A 563 -109.18 75.53 -55.73
N ILE A 564 -107.93 75.84 -55.33
CA ILE A 564 -107.24 77.07 -55.74
C ILE A 564 -107.02 77.11 -57.24
N GLU A 565 -106.65 76.00 -57.88
CA GLU A 565 -106.47 75.93 -59.34
C GLU A 565 -107.79 76.15 -60.09
N ARG A 566 -108.90 75.57 -59.60
CA ARG A 566 -110.25 75.81 -60.16
C ARG A 566 -110.75 77.25 -59.94
N ILE A 567 -110.36 77.88 -58.83
CA ILE A 567 -110.62 79.30 -58.60
C ILE A 567 -109.75 80.14 -59.52
N ALA A 568 -108.48 79.80 -59.73
CA ALA A 568 -107.58 80.52 -60.61
C ALA A 568 -108.11 80.57 -62.05
N THR A 569 -108.66 79.48 -62.59
CA THR A 569 -109.26 79.46 -63.93
C THR A 569 -110.50 80.36 -64.03
N LEU A 570 -111.39 80.34 -63.03
CA LEU A 570 -112.53 81.27 -62.93
C LEU A 570 -112.09 82.73 -62.80
N HIS A 571 -111.01 82.99 -62.05
CA HIS A 571 -110.44 84.33 -61.90
C HIS A 571 -109.81 84.84 -63.20
N THR A 572 -109.19 83.98 -64.03
CA THR A 572 -108.74 84.38 -65.37
C THR A 572 -109.90 84.77 -66.28
N GLU A 573 -111.00 84.02 -66.29
CA GLU A 573 -112.20 84.40 -67.04
C GLU A 573 -112.82 85.73 -66.55
N ALA A 574 -112.76 85.99 -65.24
CA ALA A 574 -113.21 87.26 -64.66
C ALA A 574 -112.26 88.42 -65.00
N LEU A 575 -110.95 88.17 -65.05
CA LEU A 575 -109.94 89.17 -65.44
C LEU A 575 -110.07 89.58 -66.91
N ASP A 576 -110.45 88.67 -67.80
CA ASP A 576 -110.72 89.03 -69.21
C ASP A 576 -111.96 89.93 -69.33
N ARG A 577 -113.05 89.65 -68.60
CA ARG A 577 -114.23 90.53 -68.55
C ARG A 577 -113.90 91.91 -67.97
N LEU A 578 -113.18 91.95 -66.85
CA LEU A 578 -112.77 93.21 -66.21
C LEU A 578 -111.78 94.00 -67.09
N SER A 579 -110.94 93.32 -67.88
CA SER A 579 -110.04 93.96 -68.84
C SER A 579 -110.81 94.68 -69.94
N ASP A 580 -111.89 94.08 -70.46
CA ASP A 580 -112.76 94.71 -71.46
C ASP A 580 -113.51 95.93 -70.88
N ASP A 581 -114.06 95.80 -69.67
CA ASP A 581 -114.70 96.92 -68.95
C ASP A 581 -113.70 98.06 -68.66
N LEU A 582 -112.47 97.72 -68.27
CA LEU A 582 -111.41 98.70 -67.98
C LEU A 582 -110.92 99.43 -69.24
N LYS A 583 -111.02 98.79 -70.41
CA LYS A 583 -110.75 99.44 -71.69
C LYS A 583 -111.80 100.50 -71.98
N GLN A 584 -113.07 100.19 -71.74
CA GLN A 584 -114.18 101.13 -71.87
C GLN A 584 -114.06 102.29 -70.87
N ALA A 585 -113.72 102.01 -69.61
CA ALA A 585 -113.49 103.04 -68.60
C ALA A 585 -112.23 103.90 -68.87
N LYS A 586 -111.19 103.35 -69.51
CA LYS A 586 -110.00 104.13 -69.89
C LYS A 586 -110.27 105.14 -71.01
N ASP A 587 -111.14 104.83 -71.95
CA ASP A 587 -111.54 105.80 -72.98
C ASP A 587 -112.42 106.91 -72.38
N GLU A 588 -113.22 106.60 -71.35
CA GLU A 588 -113.91 107.61 -70.53
C GLU A 588 -112.92 108.45 -69.69
N LEU A 589 -111.87 107.84 -69.13
CA LEU A 589 -110.83 108.55 -68.37
C LEU A 589 -110.01 109.49 -69.26
N ARG A 590 -109.66 109.08 -70.49
CA ARG A 590 -109.00 109.98 -71.46
C ARG A 590 -109.84 111.21 -71.79
N ALA A 591 -111.17 111.07 -71.81
CA ALA A 591 -112.07 112.21 -71.98
C ALA A 591 -112.14 113.11 -70.74
N ALA A 592 -111.90 112.57 -69.54
CA ALA A 592 -111.84 113.33 -68.28
C ALA A 592 -110.48 114.01 -68.07
N GLU A 593 -109.37 113.35 -68.41
CA GLU A 593 -108.02 113.93 -68.29
C GLU A 593 -107.81 115.09 -69.26
N ALA A 594 -108.37 115.04 -70.48
CA ALA A 594 -108.41 116.19 -71.37
C ALA A 594 -109.13 117.41 -70.77
N ARG A 595 -110.02 117.21 -69.77
CA ARG A 595 -110.62 118.32 -69.00
C ARG A 595 -109.73 118.81 -67.86
N VAL A 596 -108.84 117.96 -67.31
CA VAL A 596 -107.90 118.33 -66.24
C VAL A 596 -106.64 119.00 -66.80
N ASP A 597 -106.18 118.57 -67.97
CA ASP A 597 -105.12 119.24 -68.72
C ASP A 597 -105.49 120.70 -69.01
N ALA A 598 -106.76 121.00 -69.26
CA ALA A 598 -107.23 122.38 -69.45
C ALA A 598 -107.20 123.25 -68.18
N ALA A 599 -107.26 122.65 -66.98
CA ALA A 599 -107.30 123.38 -65.70
C ALA A 599 -105.91 123.59 -65.08
N ARG A 600 -104.93 122.70 -65.32
CA ARG A 600 -103.55 122.79 -64.76
C ARG A 600 -102.56 123.55 -65.64
N LEU A 601 -102.78 123.58 -66.96
CA LEU A 601 -101.97 124.41 -67.87
C LEU A 601 -102.05 125.92 -67.57
N ALA A 602 -102.98 126.39 -66.72
CA ALA A 602 -103.13 127.80 -66.38
C ALA A 602 -102.51 128.25 -65.03
N GLN A 603 -102.10 127.34 -64.12
CA GLN A 603 -101.68 127.72 -62.74
C GLN A 603 -100.17 127.59 -62.42
N ASP A 604 -99.42 126.60 -62.95
CA ASP A 604 -97.99 126.37 -62.56
C ASP A 604 -96.92 126.80 -63.58
N SER A 605 -97.36 127.36 -64.71
CA SER A 605 -96.56 128.23 -65.58
C SER A 605 -96.04 129.50 -64.85
N VAL A 606 -96.29 129.69 -63.55
CA VAL A 606 -95.84 130.84 -62.73
C VAL A 606 -94.78 130.47 -61.68
N VAL A 607 -94.51 129.18 -61.39
CA VAL A 607 -93.43 128.78 -60.43
C VAL A 607 -92.11 128.39 -61.14
N GLN A 608 -92.16 128.08 -62.43
CA GLN A 608 -91.13 127.33 -63.14
C GLN A 608 -89.75 128.01 -63.32
N ASP A 609 -89.60 129.33 -63.35
CA ASP A 609 -88.35 129.93 -63.88
C ASP A 609 -87.26 130.30 -62.85
N THR A 610 -87.46 130.05 -61.54
CA THR A 610 -86.60 130.68 -60.50
C THR A 610 -85.68 129.75 -59.68
N ALA A 611 -85.69 128.42 -59.84
CA ALA A 611 -85.08 127.53 -58.82
C ALA A 611 -84.14 126.39 -59.29
N LYS A 612 -83.22 126.68 -60.23
CA LYS A 612 -81.79 126.22 -60.20
C LYS A 612 -81.50 124.74 -60.51
N GLN A 613 -80.87 124.33 -61.60
CA GLN A 613 -79.82 124.95 -62.44
C GLN A 613 -78.53 125.41 -61.75
N ARG A 614 -78.39 125.37 -60.41
CA ARG A 614 -77.20 125.94 -59.73
C ARG A 614 -76.35 125.02 -58.86
N LEU A 615 -76.76 123.81 -58.46
CA LEU A 615 -76.03 123.17 -57.34
C LEU A 615 -75.25 121.87 -57.58
N ASP A 616 -75.67 120.86 -58.36
CA ASP A 616 -74.98 119.55 -58.23
C ASP A 616 -74.27 118.98 -59.46
N ASN A 617 -73.84 119.91 -60.33
CA ASN A 617 -72.64 119.70 -61.15
C ASN A 617 -71.34 119.67 -60.31
N GLU A 618 -71.34 119.99 -59.00
CA GLU A 618 -70.11 120.02 -58.19
C GLU A 618 -69.62 118.64 -57.72
N ARG A 619 -70.48 117.62 -57.59
CA ARG A 619 -70.09 116.36 -56.92
C ARG A 619 -69.42 115.31 -57.81
N THR A 620 -69.41 115.52 -59.13
CA THR A 620 -68.77 114.62 -60.09
C THR A 620 -67.23 114.70 -60.14
N LYS A 621 -66.58 115.61 -59.40
CA LYS A 621 -65.13 115.87 -59.56
C LYS A 621 -64.17 115.09 -58.65
N HIS A 622 -64.59 114.63 -57.46
CA HIS A 622 -63.63 114.12 -56.46
C HIS A 622 -63.38 112.60 -56.47
N ALA A 623 -64.25 111.76 -57.01
CA ALA A 623 -64.10 110.30 -56.86
C ALA A 623 -63.06 109.66 -57.81
N LYS A 624 -62.53 110.39 -58.80
CA LYS A 624 -61.47 109.93 -59.70
C LYS A 624 -60.09 109.73 -59.04
N GLU A 625 -59.88 110.18 -57.79
CA GLU A 625 -58.55 110.07 -57.15
C GLU A 625 -58.25 108.70 -56.52
N GLN A 626 -59.25 107.85 -56.32
CA GLN A 626 -59.04 106.52 -55.73
C GLN A 626 -58.55 105.45 -56.73
N GLU A 627 -58.64 105.73 -58.03
CA GLU A 627 -58.27 104.85 -59.15
C GLU A 627 -56.75 104.57 -59.24
N LEU A 628 -55.86 105.39 -58.67
CA LEU A 628 -54.45 105.34 -59.04
C LEU A 628 -53.54 104.41 -58.19
N LEU A 629 -53.99 103.85 -57.06
CA LEU A 629 -53.18 102.96 -56.21
C LEU A 629 -53.27 101.46 -56.57
N GLU A 630 -53.89 101.20 -57.72
CA GLU A 630 -53.81 100.06 -58.64
C GLU A 630 -52.38 99.64 -59.06
N ALA A 631 -51.32 100.10 -58.41
CA ALA A 631 -49.95 99.89 -58.89
C ALA A 631 -49.28 98.57 -58.43
N HIS A 632 -49.76 97.88 -57.39
CA HIS A 632 -49.00 96.75 -56.80
C HIS A 632 -49.46 95.33 -57.20
N HIS A 633 -50.51 95.24 -58.03
CA HIS A 633 -50.92 94.06 -58.81
C HIS A 633 -49.86 93.61 -59.85
N LYS A 634 -48.59 93.98 -59.72
CA LYS A 634 -47.64 93.96 -60.84
C LYS A 634 -46.30 93.28 -60.62
N LEU A 635 -46.17 92.33 -59.70
CA LEU A 635 -44.86 91.66 -59.59
C LEU A 635 -44.85 90.14 -59.55
N LEU A 636 -45.62 89.49 -58.70
CA LEU A 636 -45.19 88.15 -58.25
C LEU A 636 -46.07 86.96 -58.67
N GLU A 637 -46.87 87.19 -59.71
CA GLU A 637 -47.26 86.17 -60.70
C GLU A 637 -46.07 85.45 -61.40
N LYS A 638 -44.81 85.91 -61.27
CA LYS A 638 -43.68 85.44 -62.10
C LYS A 638 -42.98 84.13 -61.67
N VAL A 639 -43.14 83.62 -60.44
CA VAL A 639 -42.32 82.49 -59.92
C VAL A 639 -42.98 81.12 -60.11
N VAL A 640 -44.31 81.03 -60.03
CA VAL A 640 -45.04 79.75 -60.12
C VAL A 640 -44.95 79.09 -61.52
N GLY A 641 -44.49 79.81 -62.55
CA GLY A 641 -44.24 79.26 -63.88
C GLY A 641 -43.03 78.31 -63.99
N LEU A 642 -42.08 78.30 -63.04
CA LEU A 642 -40.81 77.57 -63.20
C LEU A 642 -40.84 76.10 -62.70
N GLU A 643 -41.61 75.74 -61.67
CA GLU A 643 -41.55 74.37 -61.10
C GLU A 643 -42.32 73.31 -61.91
N ARG A 644 -43.22 73.72 -62.80
CA ARG A 644 -43.90 72.82 -63.74
C ARG A 644 -42.93 72.14 -64.73
N GLN A 645 -41.69 72.64 -64.89
CA GLN A 645 -40.66 72.05 -65.75
C GLN A 645 -39.83 70.93 -65.08
N LEU A 646 -39.97 70.69 -63.76
CA LEU A 646 -39.22 69.63 -63.06
C LEU A 646 -39.96 68.28 -63.02
N GLY A 647 -41.26 68.26 -63.38
CA GLY A 647 -42.15 67.10 -63.30
C GLY A 647 -42.02 66.02 -64.41
N GLU A 648 -41.15 66.16 -65.42
CA GLU A 648 -41.03 65.17 -66.50
C GLU A 648 -39.78 64.27 -66.39
N GLN A 649 -38.82 64.56 -65.49
CA GLN A 649 -37.54 63.81 -65.38
C GLN A 649 -37.55 62.62 -64.39
N ASP A 650 -38.34 62.66 -63.32
CA ASP A 650 -38.26 61.60 -62.28
C ASP A 650 -39.04 60.32 -62.64
N ALA A 651 -39.94 60.38 -63.63
CA ALA A 651 -40.70 59.23 -64.12
C ALA A 651 -39.84 58.21 -64.91
N GLU A 652 -38.67 58.61 -65.43
CA GLU A 652 -37.72 57.71 -66.12
C GLU A 652 -36.74 57.01 -65.15
N HIS A 653 -36.51 57.56 -63.95
CA HIS A 653 -35.54 57.02 -62.99
C HIS A 653 -36.11 55.89 -62.11
N MET A 654 -37.41 55.89 -61.80
CA MET A 654 -38.01 54.84 -60.97
C MET A 654 -38.21 53.50 -61.70
N THR A 655 -38.41 53.53 -63.02
CA THR A 655 -38.49 52.32 -63.87
C THR A 655 -37.16 51.61 -64.05
N ALA A 656 -36.02 52.29 -63.80
CA ALA A 656 -34.68 51.69 -63.78
C ALA A 656 -34.36 50.97 -62.45
N VAL A 657 -34.88 51.48 -61.32
CA VAL A 657 -34.70 50.88 -59.99
C VAL A 657 -35.42 49.54 -59.87
N PHE A 658 -36.58 49.37 -60.52
CA PHE A 658 -37.34 48.11 -60.54
C PHE A 658 -36.65 46.99 -61.36
N LYS A 659 -35.82 47.33 -62.36
CA LYS A 659 -35.01 46.35 -63.10
C LYS A 659 -33.74 45.91 -62.34
N MET A 660 -33.20 46.78 -61.48
CA MET A 660 -32.06 46.42 -60.62
C MET A 660 -32.45 45.51 -59.45
N ASP A 661 -33.66 45.63 -58.93
CA ASP A 661 -34.13 44.80 -57.81
C ASP A 661 -34.43 43.34 -58.25
N SER A 662 -34.96 43.16 -59.47
CA SER A 662 -35.14 41.83 -60.08
C SER A 662 -33.81 41.12 -60.40
N ALA A 663 -32.75 41.88 -60.75
CA ALA A 663 -31.41 41.34 -60.98
C ALA A 663 -30.63 41.08 -59.67
N CYS A 664 -31.02 41.74 -58.56
CA CYS A 664 -30.46 41.49 -57.24
C CYS A 664 -31.05 40.22 -56.61
N GLN A 665 -32.33 39.92 -56.84
CA GLN A 665 -32.96 38.67 -56.41
C GLN A 665 -32.43 37.42 -57.16
N GLU A 666 -32.08 37.52 -58.45
CA GLU A 666 -31.41 36.43 -59.18
C GLU A 666 -29.97 36.18 -58.71
N LYS A 667 -29.23 37.22 -58.31
CA LYS A 667 -27.86 37.07 -57.76
C LYS A 667 -27.83 36.60 -56.30
N VAL A 668 -28.87 36.92 -55.52
CA VAL A 668 -29.04 36.39 -54.15
C VAL A 668 -29.43 34.90 -54.21
N ALA A 669 -30.26 34.48 -55.17
CA ALA A 669 -30.56 33.06 -55.38
C ALA A 669 -29.33 32.25 -55.87
N ALA A 670 -28.45 32.84 -56.70
CA ALA A 670 -27.18 32.25 -57.13
C ALA A 670 -26.13 32.17 -56.01
N ALA A 671 -26.04 33.19 -55.14
CA ALA A 671 -25.15 33.17 -53.97
C ALA A 671 -25.62 32.23 -52.84
N GLN A 672 -26.92 31.95 -52.76
CA GLN A 672 -27.48 30.92 -51.88
C GLN A 672 -27.21 29.50 -52.39
N THR A 673 -27.17 29.28 -53.70
CA THR A 673 -26.75 27.99 -54.29
C THR A 673 -25.24 27.78 -54.18
N GLU A 674 -24.41 28.82 -54.31
CA GLU A 674 -22.96 28.75 -54.05
C GLU A 674 -22.62 28.50 -52.57
N CYS A 675 -23.40 29.05 -51.62
CA CYS A 675 -23.24 28.76 -50.19
C CYS A 675 -23.72 27.35 -49.80
N ASP A 676 -24.75 26.83 -50.46
CA ASP A 676 -25.21 25.44 -50.27
C ASP A 676 -24.26 24.43 -50.94
N ASP A 677 -23.63 24.77 -52.06
CA ASP A 677 -22.60 23.97 -52.73
C ASP A 677 -21.28 23.95 -51.92
N HIS A 678 -20.82 25.07 -51.36
CA HIS A 678 -19.68 25.08 -50.43
C HIS A 678 -19.98 24.41 -49.08
N ALA A 679 -21.23 24.42 -48.61
CA ALA A 679 -21.65 23.62 -47.46
C ALA A 679 -21.69 22.11 -47.78
N SER A 680 -21.93 21.74 -49.03
CA SER A 680 -21.82 20.36 -49.53
C SER A 680 -20.36 19.91 -49.72
N GLU A 681 -19.47 20.81 -50.16
CA GLU A 681 -18.03 20.58 -50.31
C GLU A 681 -17.29 20.50 -48.96
N LEU A 682 -17.69 21.30 -47.96
CA LEU A 682 -17.20 21.14 -46.58
C LEU A 682 -17.71 19.85 -45.94
N LYS A 683 -18.92 19.38 -46.29
CA LYS A 683 -19.45 18.07 -45.86
C LYS A 683 -18.73 16.90 -46.54
N THR A 684 -18.35 17.00 -47.81
CA THR A 684 -17.57 15.94 -48.49
C THR A 684 -16.09 15.95 -48.06
N HIS A 685 -15.52 17.10 -47.73
CA HIS A 685 -14.17 17.21 -47.14
C HIS A 685 -14.13 16.67 -45.70
N THR A 686 -15.12 16.97 -44.85
CA THR A 686 -15.20 16.37 -43.50
C THR A 686 -15.56 14.88 -43.53
N ILE A 687 -16.36 14.41 -44.49
CA ILE A 687 -16.58 12.96 -44.70
C ILE A 687 -15.31 12.28 -45.26
N GLY A 688 -14.47 13.00 -46.02
CA GLY A 688 -13.14 12.56 -46.47
C GLY A 688 -12.13 12.45 -45.33
N ASP A 689 -12.07 13.46 -44.45
CA ASP A 689 -11.21 13.47 -43.27
C ASP A 689 -11.65 12.41 -42.24
N ILE A 690 -12.96 12.17 -42.10
CA ILE A 690 -13.52 11.04 -41.31
C ILE A 690 -13.17 9.70 -41.96
N ARG A 691 -13.08 9.60 -43.30
CA ARG A 691 -12.64 8.38 -44.01
C ARG A 691 -11.14 8.12 -43.85
N ILE A 692 -10.31 9.17 -43.84
CA ILE A 692 -8.86 9.08 -43.60
C ILE A 692 -8.57 8.72 -42.14
N LEU A 693 -9.32 9.31 -41.18
CA LEU A 693 -9.28 8.91 -39.76
C LEU A 693 -9.81 7.48 -39.56
N LYS A 694 -10.80 7.03 -40.34
CA LYS A 694 -11.30 5.65 -40.33
C LYS A 694 -10.31 4.66 -40.94
N THR A 695 -9.58 4.99 -42.01
CA THR A 695 -8.51 4.12 -42.54
C THR A 695 -7.28 4.08 -41.62
N GLN A 696 -7.03 5.16 -40.86
CA GLN A 696 -5.99 5.19 -39.83
C GLN A 696 -6.40 4.40 -38.56
N GLN A 697 -7.67 4.46 -38.15
CA GLN A 697 -8.25 3.62 -37.09
C GLN A 697 -8.43 2.15 -37.52
N GLU A 698 -8.74 1.86 -38.78
CA GLU A 698 -8.74 0.51 -39.37
C GLU A 698 -7.32 -0.04 -39.53
N GLY A 699 -6.32 0.82 -39.72
CA GLY A 699 -4.89 0.46 -39.67
C GLY A 699 -4.42 0.12 -38.25
N GLN A 700 -4.88 0.86 -37.23
CA GLN A 700 -4.65 0.54 -35.83
C GLN A 700 -5.46 -0.69 -35.36
N LEU A 701 -6.67 -0.89 -35.88
CA LEU A 701 -7.45 -2.12 -35.70
C LEU A 701 -6.80 -3.31 -36.41
N ARG A 702 -6.19 -3.15 -37.59
CA ARG A 702 -5.38 -4.21 -38.23
C ARG A 702 -4.10 -4.49 -37.47
N ALA A 703 -3.45 -3.49 -36.88
CA ALA A 703 -2.31 -3.71 -35.99
C ALA A 703 -2.72 -4.45 -34.70
N LEU A 704 -3.88 -4.13 -34.12
CA LEU A 704 -4.48 -4.86 -32.99
C LEU A 704 -5.05 -6.23 -33.40
N GLN A 705 -5.47 -6.42 -34.66
CA GLN A 705 -5.88 -7.71 -35.22
C GLN A 705 -4.67 -8.58 -35.53
N VAL A 706 -3.52 -7.99 -35.91
CA VAL A 706 -2.23 -8.69 -36.00
C VAL A 706 -1.75 -9.07 -34.60
N ASP A 707 -1.90 -8.21 -33.59
CA ASP A 707 -1.59 -8.55 -32.19
C ASP A 707 -2.59 -9.58 -31.58
N LEU A 708 -3.85 -9.57 -32.03
CA LEU A 708 -4.86 -10.60 -31.73
C LEU A 708 -4.54 -11.92 -32.47
N ASN A 709 -4.07 -11.85 -33.72
CA ASN A 709 -3.62 -13.01 -34.49
C ASN A 709 -2.30 -13.57 -33.94
N ASP A 710 -1.43 -12.76 -33.36
CA ASP A 710 -0.22 -13.18 -32.64
C ASP A 710 -0.57 -13.79 -31.28
N ARG A 711 -1.62 -13.29 -30.60
CA ARG A 711 -2.20 -13.98 -29.42
C ARG A 711 -3.00 -15.23 -29.79
N GLN A 712 -3.59 -15.29 -30.98
CA GLN A 712 -4.14 -16.51 -31.58
C GLN A 712 -3.01 -17.44 -32.05
N ALA A 713 -1.82 -16.94 -32.38
CA ALA A 713 -0.60 -17.72 -32.57
C ALA A 713 -0.12 -18.32 -31.24
N VAL A 714 -0.42 -17.69 -30.10
CA VAL A 714 -0.16 -18.26 -28.77
C VAL A 714 -1.25 -19.28 -28.36
N LEU A 715 -2.52 -19.07 -28.73
CA LEU A 715 -3.61 -20.04 -28.49
C LEU A 715 -3.56 -21.25 -29.44
N SER A 716 -3.15 -21.06 -30.70
CA SER A 716 -2.87 -22.16 -31.63
C SER A 716 -1.59 -22.89 -31.24
N ALA A 717 -0.53 -22.21 -30.75
CA ALA A 717 0.62 -22.88 -30.13
C ALA A 717 0.28 -23.67 -28.85
N LEU A 718 -0.83 -23.34 -28.17
CA LEU A 718 -1.39 -24.11 -27.04
C LEU A 718 -2.32 -25.25 -27.50
N GLN A 719 -2.96 -25.14 -28.68
CA GLN A 719 -3.70 -26.22 -29.35
C GLN A 719 -2.79 -27.20 -30.13
N GLU A 720 -1.64 -26.74 -30.63
CA GLU A 720 -0.60 -27.55 -31.29
C GLU A 720 0.32 -28.21 -30.25
N ARG A 721 0.49 -27.63 -29.04
CA ARG A 721 0.94 -28.38 -27.86
C ARG A 721 0.00 -29.53 -27.46
N LEU A 722 -1.25 -29.48 -27.91
CA LEU A 722 -2.25 -30.54 -27.79
C LEU A 722 -2.17 -31.57 -28.95
N GLU A 723 -1.64 -31.19 -30.12
CA GLU A 723 -1.30 -32.08 -31.26
C GLU A 723 0.12 -32.68 -31.21
N MET A 724 1.07 -32.04 -30.50
CA MET A 724 2.32 -32.66 -30.03
C MET A 724 2.06 -33.90 -29.15
N LYS A 725 0.82 -34.10 -28.69
CA LYS A 725 0.36 -35.31 -27.99
C LYS A 725 -0.25 -36.39 -28.89
N ARG A 726 -0.42 -36.17 -30.21
CA ARG A 726 -1.12 -37.11 -31.12
C ARG A 726 -0.31 -37.71 -32.28
N ARG A 727 0.87 -37.20 -32.66
CA ARG A 727 1.68 -37.78 -33.77
C ARG A 727 3.19 -37.54 -33.63
N GLN A 728 3.85 -37.75 -32.49
CA GLN A 728 4.53 -39.00 -32.12
C GLN A 728 4.80 -40.11 -33.17
N THR A 729 4.62 -39.88 -34.48
CA THR A 729 4.64 -40.97 -35.48
C THR A 729 5.01 -40.44 -36.87
N MET A 730 6.31 -40.37 -37.14
CA MET A 730 6.97 -40.37 -38.46
C MET A 730 7.74 -39.09 -38.84
N ALA A 731 9.01 -39.11 -38.45
CA ALA A 731 10.07 -38.27 -38.94
C ALA A 731 10.64 -38.80 -40.27
N ALA A 732 11.17 -37.85 -41.05
CA ALA A 732 12.23 -37.98 -42.05
C ALA A 732 11.91 -38.68 -43.39
N SER A 733 11.92 -37.93 -44.49
CA SER A 733 13.15 -37.79 -45.31
C SER A 733 12.90 -37.10 -46.66
N SER A 734 13.79 -36.14 -46.96
CA SER A 734 14.47 -35.82 -48.23
C SER A 734 13.75 -35.92 -49.59
N GLY A 735 13.77 -34.80 -50.33
CA GLY A 735 14.46 -34.63 -51.62
C GLY A 735 14.35 -35.68 -52.73
N GLY A 736 14.06 -35.20 -53.94
CA GLY A 736 14.77 -35.67 -55.14
C GLY A 736 13.93 -36.19 -56.30
N ALA A 737 14.09 -35.50 -57.43
CA ALA A 737 14.37 -36.04 -58.76
C ALA A 737 13.32 -36.82 -59.57
N LYS A 738 13.17 -36.30 -60.80
CA LYS A 738 13.15 -36.99 -62.11
C LYS A 738 11.91 -37.78 -62.55
N LYS A 739 11.46 -37.32 -63.74
CA LYS A 739 11.07 -38.06 -64.94
C LYS A 739 9.91 -39.07 -64.81
N GLY A 740 8.82 -38.70 -65.49
CA GLY A 740 8.49 -39.35 -66.76
C GLY A 740 7.41 -40.43 -66.71
N GLY A 741 6.30 -40.14 -67.41
CA GLY A 741 5.65 -41.12 -68.27
C GLY A 741 4.35 -41.76 -67.77
N LYS A 742 3.25 -41.33 -68.42
CA LYS A 742 2.12 -42.12 -68.96
C LYS A 742 1.23 -42.91 -67.99
N GLU A 743 -0.05 -42.55 -67.93
CA GLU A 743 -1.23 -43.18 -68.61
C GLU A 743 -2.04 -43.90 -67.51
N ASP A 744 -3.19 -43.36 -67.14
CA ASP A 744 -4.53 -43.69 -67.65
C ASP A 744 -5.25 -44.64 -66.68
N CYS A 745 -6.35 -44.17 -66.10
CA CYS A 745 -7.68 -44.82 -66.18
C CYS A 745 -8.61 -44.22 -65.10
N VAL A 746 -9.70 -43.55 -65.51
CA VAL A 746 -11.07 -44.08 -65.61
C VAL A 746 -11.72 -44.28 -64.23
N VAL A 747 -12.82 -43.58 -63.95
CA VAL A 747 -14.20 -44.08 -63.83
C VAL A 747 -15.08 -42.92 -63.30
N MET A 748 -15.99 -42.47 -64.19
CA MET A 748 -17.25 -41.71 -64.03
C MET A 748 -17.28 -40.32 -63.41
#